data_AF-A0A2T0Y1Q9-F1
#
_entry.id   AF-A0A2T0Y1Q9-F1
#
_cell.length_a   1.000
_cell.length_b   1.000
_cell.length_c   1.000
_cell.angle_alpha   90.00
_cell.angle_beta   90.00
_cell.angle_gamma   90.00
#
_symmetry.space_group_name_H-M   'P 1'
#
loop_
_entity.id
_entity.type
_entity.pdbx_description
1 polymer ?
#
loop_
_entity_poly.entity_id
_entity_poly.type
_entity_poly.pdbx_seq_one_letter_code
_entity_poly.pdbx_strand_id
1 'polypeptide(L)'
;MTWLTGERCAWSRWRHDEQGRNEPRWSDIEPGTDLPLVALRNQPAERSVRSVNRLTRSRTRSALATGVVGLLSFALVVPPGAQAAPLVEAAPSAASAAVEAADETAPDPAAAEPVAPESEEAEFVPAEELADAEDGAEPEGEDATPEEDAPSDEDVPLFAPEAEPQVATSDATGFAVVGVTWSGDVSEDSLVVEVRTSIDPEAPADGDAGWDAWQAVEAEPSPDGTLDGTEPLVVGDVARVQARVSGTEPVRDLKLTVVDPGTSPADDDVPTPPEGTSPGGASVAAASAVTTRPSINSRRAWGADESIMTWTPRQGSIRGAAIHHTAGTNNYSRDDVPRIIRGIYAYHAQTRDWGDIGYNFLVDKFGRVWEGRSGGVTRQTIGGHAIGYNTNSTGISVLGNYETTTVSNSAVSAVVGLAAWKLSLHGVPASGTTTINGTREQRIFGHRDVASTACPGRTLYAKMSEIRRRATAAQERAAAEQAQGSIADGTFVQNPGGKVALVENGRKHLAYCSVVQDYGERCGSVRKVNSSTWSGLVKSSRLQRTVRSDGRLFWVGRGTKREVFDTASLRRAGKSSPSVSLHPDALSRLPYGNPIVRPGVIVTNRSNGNDRLIINGRKHSGRVGNYLQRNTPLGNLDRGYLDSSSMARLPRVTKTTGVVEGKGGRSYLLTTRGLARTDGTGGFRSSTKSQDWRKALKAEVPQAGGWTRVVAVRQNGKGQIYILRDGVLRPVSKARARQVNGGSMPRVHVILKVTRKQFPVGSQL
;
A
#
# COMPACT_ATOMS: atom_id res chain seq x y z
N MET A 1 15.04 -55.22 44.37
CA MET A 1 13.79 -56.01 44.19
C MET A 1 13.19 -55.56 42.86
N THR A 2 13.33 -56.36 41.79
CA THR A 2 12.28 -57.27 41.25
C THR A 2 11.01 -56.48 40.85
N TRP A 3 10.81 -56.12 39.57
CA TRP A 3 10.32 -56.95 38.41
C TRP A 3 8.80 -57.27 38.52
N LEU A 4 7.93 -57.34 37.49
CA LEU A 4 7.91 -57.24 36.00
C LEU A 4 6.52 -56.64 35.62
N THR A 5 6.12 -56.18 34.41
CA THR A 5 6.26 -56.54 32.97
C THR A 5 6.18 -55.22 32.12
N GLY A 6 6.32 -55.11 30.79
CA GLY A 6 6.18 -56.02 29.62
C GLY A 6 4.83 -55.76 28.90
N GLU A 7 4.71 -55.58 27.58
CA GLU A 7 5.66 -55.71 26.45
C GLU A 7 5.30 -54.81 25.23
N ARG A 8 6.00 -55.04 24.10
CA ARG A 8 6.06 -54.28 22.83
C ARG A 8 4.82 -54.45 21.93
N CYS A 9 4.73 -53.61 20.90
CA CYS A 9 4.10 -53.96 19.60
C CYS A 9 4.97 -53.44 18.44
N ALA A 10 4.84 -54.05 17.26
CA ALA A 10 5.68 -53.78 16.09
C ALA A 10 4.93 -54.08 14.77
N TRP A 11 5.51 -53.66 13.64
CA TRP A 11 4.99 -53.79 12.26
C TRP A 11 3.77 -52.86 11.97
N SER A 12 3.49 -52.45 10.72
CA SER A 12 3.85 -53.08 9.44
C SER A 12 4.19 -52.08 8.32
N ARG A 13 4.99 -52.56 7.33
CA ARG A 13 5.03 -51.96 5.98
C ARG A 13 3.70 -52.21 5.29
N TRP A 14 3.27 -51.27 4.44
CA TRP A 14 2.30 -51.53 3.37
C TRP A 14 2.90 -51.14 2.02
N ARG A 15 2.52 -51.89 0.98
CA ARG A 15 2.88 -51.62 -0.43
C ARG A 15 1.74 -50.85 -1.09
N HIS A 16 2.02 -50.24 -2.23
CA HIS A 16 0.98 -49.79 -3.15
C HIS A 16 0.18 -50.97 -3.71
N ASP A 17 -1.12 -50.76 -3.89
CA ASP A 17 -1.87 -51.25 -5.04
C ASP A 17 -2.26 -50.07 -5.95
N GLU A 18 -2.71 -50.38 -7.16
CA GLU A 18 -3.02 -49.38 -8.20
C GLU A 18 -4.52 -49.03 -8.21
N GLN A 19 -4.89 -47.97 -8.96
CA GLN A 19 -6.29 -47.60 -9.30
C GLN A 19 -7.13 -46.92 -8.19
N GLY A 20 -6.50 -46.11 -7.34
CA GLY A 20 -7.17 -45.30 -6.29
C GLY A 20 -8.09 -44.18 -6.80
N ARG A 21 -9.30 -44.51 -7.25
CA ARG A 21 -10.45 -43.56 -7.35
C ARG A 21 -11.23 -43.56 -6.04
N ASN A 22 -11.63 -42.39 -5.52
CA ASN A 22 -12.50 -42.30 -4.33
C ASN A 22 -13.48 -41.13 -4.37
N GLU A 23 -14.79 -41.46 -4.29
CA GLU A 23 -15.84 -40.60 -3.74
C GLU A 23 -16.27 -41.16 -2.37
N PRO A 24 -16.75 -40.33 -1.42
CA PRO A 24 -16.96 -40.77 -0.03
C PRO A 24 -18.28 -41.52 0.20
N ARG A 25 -18.25 -42.48 1.14
CA ARG A 25 -19.45 -43.04 1.81
C ARG A 25 -19.33 -42.95 3.33
N TRP A 26 -20.47 -42.86 4.00
CA TRP A 26 -20.62 -42.80 5.46
C TRP A 26 -21.57 -43.90 5.94
N SER A 27 -21.23 -44.53 7.08
CA SER A 27 -22.00 -45.54 7.83
C SER A 27 -21.17 -45.96 9.06
N ASP A 28 -21.66 -46.26 10.26
CA ASP A 28 -22.99 -46.13 10.89
C ASP A 28 -22.81 -46.33 12.42
N ILE A 29 -23.88 -46.59 13.20
CA ILE A 29 -23.87 -47.08 14.62
C ILE A 29 -23.41 -46.04 15.67
N GLU A 30 -24.10 -45.79 16.80
CA GLU A 30 -25.46 -46.15 17.28
C GLU A 30 -25.96 -45.07 18.31
N PRO A 31 -27.21 -45.13 18.84
CA PRO A 31 -27.91 -43.94 19.37
C PRO A 31 -28.00 -43.80 20.91
N GLY A 32 -28.45 -42.62 21.36
CA GLY A 32 -28.84 -42.37 22.75
C GLY A 32 -29.68 -41.09 22.97
N THR A 33 -31.00 -41.25 23.11
CA THR A 33 -32.01 -40.34 23.71
C THR A 33 -32.24 -38.90 23.17
N ASP A 34 -33.51 -38.70 22.78
CA ASP A 34 -34.37 -37.50 22.95
C ASP A 34 -34.28 -36.25 22.04
N LEU A 35 -35.48 -35.63 21.92
CA LEU A 35 -35.98 -34.66 20.95
C LEU A 35 -36.42 -33.36 21.68
N PRO A 36 -36.70 -32.20 21.02
CA PRO A 36 -37.33 -32.09 19.70
C PRO A 36 -36.83 -31.03 18.70
N LEU A 37 -37.36 -31.17 17.48
CA LEU A 37 -37.16 -30.37 16.27
C LEU A 37 -37.92 -29.02 16.28
N VAL A 38 -37.46 -28.08 15.43
CA VAL A 38 -38.19 -27.46 14.28
C VAL A 38 -37.12 -26.64 13.51
N ALA A 39 -36.53 -27.12 12.41
CA ALA A 39 -37.08 -27.26 11.05
C ALA A 39 -37.25 -25.93 10.28
N LEU A 40 -36.37 -25.70 9.30
CA LEU A 40 -36.51 -24.70 8.22
C LEU A 40 -36.28 -25.41 6.87
N ARG A 41 -37.15 -25.17 5.88
CA ARG A 41 -37.18 -25.94 4.63
C ARG A 41 -36.84 -25.09 3.39
N ASN A 42 -35.83 -25.59 2.69
CA ASN A 42 -35.27 -25.24 1.38
C ASN A 42 -36.15 -24.58 0.29
N GLN A 43 -35.46 -23.73 -0.51
CA GLN A 43 -35.55 -23.60 -2.00
C GLN A 43 -36.82 -22.97 -2.63
N PRO A 44 -36.82 -22.57 -3.93
CA PRO A 44 -35.71 -22.51 -4.90
C PRO A 44 -35.46 -21.10 -5.50
N ALA A 45 -34.52 -21.01 -6.45
CA ALA A 45 -34.23 -19.84 -7.28
C ALA A 45 -34.57 -20.09 -8.77
N GLU A 46 -34.60 -19.03 -9.61
CA GLU A 46 -33.94 -18.95 -10.94
C GLU A 46 -34.37 -17.69 -11.75
N ARG A 47 -33.44 -17.19 -12.60
CA ARG A 47 -33.57 -16.56 -13.96
C ARG A 47 -34.71 -15.55 -14.29
N SER A 48 -34.54 -14.53 -15.15
CA SER A 48 -33.39 -13.91 -15.86
C SER A 48 -33.84 -12.59 -16.56
N VAL A 49 -32.95 -11.99 -17.39
CA VAL A 49 -33.21 -10.99 -18.48
C VAL A 49 -33.36 -9.49 -18.13
N ARG A 50 -32.24 -8.77 -18.30
CA ARG A 50 -32.02 -7.50 -19.04
C ARG A 50 -33.16 -6.44 -19.20
N SER A 51 -32.92 -5.28 -18.56
CA SER A 51 -32.63 -3.95 -19.18
C SER A 51 -33.73 -2.89 -19.52
N VAL A 52 -33.24 -1.64 -19.63
CA VAL A 52 -33.78 -0.41 -20.27
C VAL A 52 -34.83 0.48 -19.56
N ASN A 53 -34.32 1.62 -19.04
CA ASN A 53 -34.88 2.99 -18.96
C ASN A 53 -36.24 3.37 -18.29
N ARG A 54 -36.11 4.42 -17.45
CA ARG A 54 -36.98 5.63 -17.32
C ARG A 54 -38.40 5.55 -16.71
N LEU A 55 -38.52 6.36 -15.65
CA LEU A 55 -39.62 7.31 -15.38
C LEU A 55 -41.07 6.79 -15.28
N THR A 56 -41.62 6.84 -14.06
CA THR A 56 -42.67 7.84 -13.73
C THR A 56 -42.88 7.98 -12.22
N ARG A 57 -43.88 8.78 -11.79
CA ARG A 57 -44.26 9.00 -10.38
C ARG A 57 -45.76 8.76 -10.16
N SER A 58 -46.09 7.83 -9.28
CA SER A 58 -47.15 7.98 -8.27
C SER A 58 -46.64 7.36 -6.97
N ARG A 59 -47.01 7.74 -5.74
CA ARG A 59 -48.17 8.45 -5.16
C ARG A 59 -49.48 7.66 -5.07
N THR A 60 -49.51 6.75 -4.10
CA THR A 60 -50.69 6.50 -3.25
C THR A 60 -50.46 7.05 -1.84
N ARG A 61 -51.52 7.16 -1.03
CA ARG A 61 -51.54 7.72 0.33
C ARG A 61 -52.65 7.06 1.16
N SER A 62 -52.26 6.40 2.25
CA SER A 62 -53.06 6.02 3.42
C SER A 62 -52.07 5.99 4.61
N ALA A 63 -52.28 6.46 5.86
CA ALA A 63 -53.46 6.71 6.69
C ALA A 63 -54.19 5.42 7.14
N LEU A 64 -54.35 5.08 8.43
CA LEU A 64 -53.77 5.61 9.69
C LEU A 64 -53.15 4.41 10.49
N ALA A 65 -52.54 4.58 11.66
CA ALA A 65 -53.23 4.51 12.96
C ALA A 65 -52.39 5.10 14.13
N THR A 66 -52.97 5.16 15.32
CA THR A 66 -52.44 5.85 16.53
C THR A 66 -51.87 4.87 17.55
N GLY A 67 -50.88 5.28 18.37
CA GLY A 67 -50.35 4.48 19.50
C GLY A 67 -49.64 5.36 20.56
N VAL A 68 -49.98 5.17 21.84
CA VAL A 68 -49.69 6.02 23.01
C VAL A 68 -49.71 5.11 24.26
N VAL A 69 -48.92 5.26 25.35
CA VAL A 69 -48.01 6.31 25.85
C VAL A 69 -46.66 5.72 26.31
N GLY A 70 -45.71 6.54 26.80
CA GLY A 70 -44.51 6.04 27.50
C GLY A 70 -43.54 7.13 27.96
N LEU A 71 -43.85 7.83 29.06
CA LEU A 71 -42.95 8.80 29.72
C LEU A 71 -42.47 8.24 31.06
N LEU A 72 -41.18 8.36 31.35
CA LEU A 72 -40.63 8.29 32.71
C LEU A 72 -39.43 9.23 32.83
N SER A 73 -39.40 10.00 33.90
CA SER A 73 -38.39 11.03 34.19
C SER A 73 -37.93 10.90 35.63
N PHE A 74 -36.63 11.04 35.88
CA PHE A 74 -36.06 11.32 37.21
C PHE A 74 -34.98 12.40 37.09
N ALA A 75 -34.75 13.14 38.18
CA ALA A 75 -33.94 14.35 38.22
C ALA A 75 -33.32 14.58 39.61
N LEU A 76 -32.47 15.61 39.73
CA LEU A 76 -31.80 16.10 40.96
C LEU A 76 -30.70 15.15 41.50
N VAL A 77 -29.72 15.57 42.32
CA VAL A 77 -29.42 16.85 43.02
C VAL A 77 -27.93 17.25 42.77
N VAL A 78 -27.54 18.51 43.00
CA VAL A 78 -26.14 18.97 43.10
C VAL A 78 -25.96 19.94 44.30
N PRO A 79 -24.95 19.77 45.17
CA PRO A 79 -24.49 20.78 46.15
C PRO A 79 -23.20 21.55 45.72
N PRO A 80 -22.79 22.66 46.40
CA PRO A 80 -21.90 23.68 45.81
C PRO A 80 -20.64 24.10 46.63
N GLY A 81 -19.80 24.97 46.04
CA GLY A 81 -18.72 25.74 46.70
C GLY A 81 -17.28 25.29 46.38
N ALA A 82 -16.24 26.13 46.40
CA ALA A 82 -16.16 27.59 46.60
C ALA A 82 -14.87 28.23 45.97
N GLN A 83 -14.68 29.52 46.27
CA GLN A 83 -13.61 30.51 45.96
C GLN A 83 -12.15 30.06 46.29
N ALA A 84 -11.03 30.70 45.87
CA ALA A 84 -10.70 31.84 44.98
C ALA A 84 -9.19 31.78 44.52
N ALA A 85 -8.67 32.83 43.86
CA ALA A 85 -7.28 33.02 43.38
C ALA A 85 -6.50 34.03 44.29
N PRO A 86 -5.33 34.66 43.93
CA PRO A 86 -4.41 34.54 42.77
C PRO A 86 -2.89 34.59 43.14
N LEU A 87 -1.97 34.66 42.15
CA LEU A 87 -0.87 35.67 42.02
C LEU A 87 0.04 35.46 40.77
N VAL A 88 0.33 36.56 40.04
CA VAL A 88 1.66 37.12 39.60
C VAL A 88 2.68 36.19 38.88
N GLU A 89 3.00 36.37 37.57
CA GLU A 89 3.97 37.32 36.90
C GLU A 89 5.43 36.75 36.87
N ALA A 90 6.34 36.96 35.89
CA ALA A 90 6.49 38.01 34.86
C ALA A 90 6.97 37.50 33.47
N ALA A 91 7.56 38.39 32.65
CA ALA A 91 7.83 38.24 31.19
C ALA A 91 9.34 38.08 30.82
N PRO A 92 9.72 37.84 29.54
CA PRO A 92 11.06 37.32 29.15
C PRO A 92 12.03 38.34 28.50
N SER A 93 13.21 37.87 28.09
CA SER A 93 14.21 38.59 27.27
C SER A 93 14.56 37.86 25.95
N ALA A 94 15.23 38.54 25.02
CA ALA A 94 15.67 38.08 23.69
C ALA A 94 17.14 37.55 23.71
N ALA A 95 17.81 37.09 22.64
CA ALA A 95 17.55 37.08 21.18
C ALA A 95 17.96 35.70 20.56
N SER A 96 18.51 35.47 19.34
CA SER A 96 19.04 36.31 18.24
C SER A 96 19.03 35.58 16.86
N ALA A 97 19.68 36.18 15.85
CA ALA A 97 19.91 35.73 14.46
C ALA A 97 21.37 35.20 14.28
N ALA A 98 21.94 34.91 13.09
CA ALA A 98 21.57 34.14 11.87
C ALA A 98 22.78 34.22 10.88
N VAL A 99 22.97 33.27 9.94
CA VAL A 99 23.97 33.36 8.84
C VAL A 99 23.45 32.68 7.55
N GLU A 100 24.02 33.04 6.41
CA GLU A 100 23.57 32.76 5.03
C GLU A 100 24.21 31.51 4.36
N ALA A 101 24.02 31.36 3.05
CA ALA A 101 24.42 30.23 2.21
C ALA A 101 25.30 30.66 1.01
N ALA A 102 25.78 29.68 0.23
CA ALA A 102 26.37 29.85 -1.11
C ALA A 102 25.97 28.66 -2.00
N ASP A 103 26.19 28.76 -3.32
CA ASP A 103 25.57 27.94 -4.38
C ASP A 103 26.61 27.53 -5.46
N GLU A 104 26.14 27.04 -6.62
CA GLU A 104 26.86 26.77 -7.90
C GLU A 104 27.60 25.42 -8.05
N THR A 105 27.72 24.82 -9.26
CA THR A 105 26.69 24.44 -10.27
C THR A 105 27.26 23.30 -11.17
N ALA A 106 26.43 22.65 -11.99
CA ALA A 106 26.83 21.54 -12.88
C ALA A 106 26.73 21.87 -14.38
N PRO A 107 27.34 21.05 -15.27
CA PRO A 107 26.81 20.79 -16.62
C PRO A 107 26.68 19.27 -16.96
N ASP A 108 26.05 18.96 -18.10
CA ASP A 108 25.54 17.63 -18.53
C ASP A 108 25.61 17.49 -20.10
N PRO A 109 24.90 16.61 -20.86
CA PRO A 109 25.50 15.44 -21.55
C PRO A 109 25.23 15.28 -23.08
N ALA A 110 25.63 14.14 -23.67
CA ALA A 110 25.18 13.53 -24.95
C ALA A 110 25.42 11.99 -24.88
N ALA A 111 24.55 11.02 -25.25
CA ALA A 111 23.74 10.75 -26.48
C ALA A 111 24.55 10.01 -27.59
N ALA A 112 24.10 8.94 -28.29
CA ALA A 112 22.79 8.26 -28.38
C ALA A 112 22.86 6.76 -28.84
N GLU A 113 21.69 6.08 -28.92
CA GLU A 113 21.37 4.71 -29.48
C GLU A 113 20.71 4.84 -30.90
N PRO A 114 19.99 3.85 -31.54
CA PRO A 114 19.80 2.37 -31.41
C PRO A 114 20.40 1.59 -32.64
N VAL A 115 20.00 0.43 -33.24
CA VAL A 115 18.80 -0.44 -33.51
C VAL A 115 19.34 -1.86 -33.92
N ALA A 116 18.76 -3.09 -33.83
CA ALA A 116 17.50 -3.78 -33.41
C ALA A 116 16.84 -4.67 -34.54
N PRO A 117 16.18 -5.84 -34.25
CA PRO A 117 16.37 -7.09 -35.04
C PRO A 117 15.14 -8.05 -35.29
N GLU A 118 15.37 -9.25 -35.89
CA GLU A 118 14.46 -10.43 -36.11
C GLU A 118 15.10 -11.78 -35.59
N SER A 119 14.70 -13.01 -36.01
CA SER A 119 15.26 -14.33 -35.54
C SER A 119 15.25 -15.48 -36.60
N GLU A 120 16.18 -16.46 -36.59
CA GLU A 120 15.90 -17.89 -36.95
C GLU A 120 16.99 -18.96 -36.60
N GLU A 121 16.55 -20.22 -36.39
CA GLU A 121 17.23 -21.30 -35.64
C GLU A 121 18.31 -22.10 -36.40
N ALA A 122 19.40 -22.52 -35.72
CA ALA A 122 20.51 -23.27 -36.32
C ALA A 122 20.86 -24.58 -35.61
N GLU A 123 20.76 -25.69 -36.35
CA GLU A 123 21.25 -27.02 -35.94
C GLU A 123 22.80 -27.11 -35.96
N PHE A 124 23.36 -28.06 -35.22
CA PHE A 124 24.79 -28.18 -34.95
C PHE A 124 25.57 -28.85 -36.11
N VAL A 125 26.72 -28.28 -36.49
CA VAL A 125 27.58 -28.76 -37.60
C VAL A 125 29.07 -28.69 -37.18
N PRO A 126 29.89 -29.74 -37.40
CA PRO A 126 31.33 -29.71 -37.13
C PRO A 126 32.17 -29.32 -38.36
N ALA A 127 33.38 -28.82 -38.14
CA ALA A 127 34.37 -28.51 -39.19
C ALA A 127 35.79 -28.96 -38.77
N GLU A 128 36.67 -29.23 -39.74
CA GLU A 128 38.04 -29.74 -39.55
C GLU A 128 39.13 -28.66 -39.75
N GLU A 129 40.36 -29.02 -39.38
CA GLU A 129 41.58 -28.22 -39.24
C GLU A 129 42.23 -27.77 -40.59
N LEU A 130 43.09 -26.71 -40.57
CA LEU A 130 44.52 -26.76 -40.99
C LEU A 130 45.25 -25.40 -41.18
N ALA A 131 46.49 -25.34 -40.64
CA ALA A 131 47.75 -24.80 -41.21
C ALA A 131 48.13 -23.28 -41.25
N ASP A 132 49.19 -22.98 -40.47
CA ASP A 132 50.55 -22.55 -40.91
C ASP A 132 51.15 -21.11 -40.69
N ALA A 133 52.47 -21.14 -40.36
CA ALA A 133 53.56 -20.15 -40.52
C ALA A 133 53.61 -18.84 -39.67
N GLU A 134 54.76 -18.26 -39.26
CA GLU A 134 56.18 -18.70 -39.12
C GLU A 134 57.00 -17.65 -38.29
N ASP A 135 58.21 -18.01 -37.79
CA ASP A 135 59.36 -17.16 -37.37
C ASP A 135 59.20 -16.16 -36.17
N GLY A 136 60.17 -15.91 -35.25
CA GLY A 136 61.51 -16.49 -35.02
C GLY A 136 62.36 -15.76 -33.95
N ALA A 137 63.58 -16.27 -33.71
CA ALA A 137 64.77 -15.69 -33.02
C ALA A 137 64.90 -15.65 -31.46
N GLU A 138 65.98 -16.28 -30.97
CA GLU A 138 66.76 -16.02 -29.72
C GLU A 138 68.23 -15.61 -30.14
N PRO A 139 69.35 -15.66 -29.34
CA PRO A 139 69.62 -15.99 -27.91
C PRO A 139 70.70 -15.10 -27.20
N GLU A 140 71.35 -15.66 -26.15
CA GLU A 140 72.58 -15.23 -25.41
C GLU A 140 72.41 -14.14 -24.32
N GLY A 141 73.02 -14.19 -23.11
CA GLY A 141 73.90 -15.15 -22.40
C GLY A 141 73.84 -14.89 -20.86
N GLU A 142 74.65 -15.42 -19.92
CA GLU A 142 75.87 -16.27 -19.94
C GLU A 142 75.76 -17.41 -18.87
N ASP A 143 76.80 -17.71 -18.05
CA ASP A 143 76.90 -18.92 -17.17
C ASP A 143 77.61 -18.66 -15.80
N ALA A 144 77.23 -19.40 -14.74
CA ALA A 144 78.04 -19.73 -13.53
C ALA A 144 77.30 -20.64 -12.51
N THR A 145 77.90 -21.79 -12.13
CA THR A 145 77.45 -22.77 -11.11
C THR A 145 78.66 -23.25 -10.26
N PRO A 146 78.61 -24.27 -9.36
CA PRO A 146 77.51 -25.01 -8.68
C PRO A 146 77.62 -24.80 -7.12
N GLU A 147 77.16 -25.60 -6.13
CA GLU A 147 76.48 -26.91 -5.95
C GLU A 147 75.21 -26.67 -5.04
N GLU A 148 74.43 -27.58 -4.42
CA GLU A 148 74.44 -29.00 -4.03
C GLU A 148 72.99 -29.62 -4.09
N ASP A 149 72.82 -30.91 -3.79
CA ASP A 149 71.58 -31.60 -3.28
C ASP A 149 70.19 -31.46 -3.98
N ALA A 150 70.06 -32.14 -5.13
CA ALA A 150 69.08 -33.19 -5.53
C ALA A 150 67.62 -33.29 -4.96
N PRO A 151 66.68 -33.96 -5.69
CA PRO A 151 66.65 -34.34 -7.12
C PRO A 151 65.47 -33.69 -7.90
N SER A 152 65.52 -33.72 -9.23
CA SER A 152 64.53 -33.12 -10.14
C SER A 152 63.40 -34.07 -10.58
N ASP A 153 62.25 -33.49 -10.93
CA ASP A 153 61.12 -34.19 -11.54
C ASP A 153 61.42 -34.63 -13.00
N GLU A 154 61.46 -35.94 -13.26
CA GLU A 154 61.30 -36.53 -14.59
C GLU A 154 60.35 -37.75 -14.53
N ASP A 155 59.04 -37.48 -14.50
CA ASP A 155 57.95 -38.34 -15.03
C ASP A 155 56.56 -37.73 -14.72
N VAL A 156 56.35 -36.47 -15.13
CA VAL A 156 54.99 -35.88 -15.21
C VAL A 156 54.56 -35.96 -16.68
N PRO A 157 53.50 -36.71 -17.02
CA PRO A 157 53.05 -36.81 -18.40
C PRO A 157 52.58 -35.44 -18.91
N LEU A 158 52.76 -35.23 -20.22
CA LEU A 158 52.27 -34.07 -20.96
C LEU A 158 50.85 -33.67 -20.52
N PHE A 159 50.63 -32.37 -20.34
CA PHE A 159 49.28 -31.82 -20.13
C PHE A 159 48.36 -32.40 -21.20
N ALA A 160 47.27 -33.05 -20.77
CA ALA A 160 46.18 -33.36 -21.68
C ALA A 160 45.69 -32.03 -22.27
N PRO A 161 45.44 -31.94 -23.59
CA PRO A 161 44.86 -30.72 -24.15
C PRO A 161 43.54 -30.44 -23.45
N GLU A 162 43.29 -29.18 -23.11
CA GLU A 162 41.96 -28.75 -22.68
C GLU A 162 40.98 -29.13 -23.80
N ALA A 163 39.92 -29.87 -23.46
CA ALA A 163 38.98 -30.34 -24.45
C ALA A 163 38.29 -29.14 -25.11
N GLU A 164 38.17 -29.15 -26.43
CA GLU A 164 37.51 -28.05 -27.14
C GLU A 164 36.08 -27.83 -26.59
N PRO A 165 35.67 -26.56 -26.42
CA PRO A 165 34.42 -26.23 -25.76
C PRO A 165 33.23 -26.83 -26.50
N GLN A 166 32.38 -27.57 -25.78
CA GLN A 166 31.12 -28.04 -26.35
C GLN A 166 30.16 -26.86 -26.48
N VAL A 167 30.07 -26.29 -27.69
CA VAL A 167 29.16 -25.19 -28.02
C VAL A 167 27.79 -25.74 -28.39
N ALA A 168 26.72 -25.04 -28.01
CA ALA A 168 25.35 -25.32 -28.45
C ALA A 168 24.62 -24.01 -28.78
N THR A 169 24.02 -23.93 -29.96
CA THR A 169 23.21 -22.78 -30.42
C THR A 169 21.74 -23.18 -30.45
N SER A 170 20.84 -22.26 -30.10
CA SER A 170 19.38 -22.43 -30.20
C SER A 170 18.72 -21.06 -30.34
N ASP A 171 17.49 -21.04 -30.85
CA ASP A 171 16.76 -19.80 -31.04
C ASP A 171 15.92 -19.39 -29.83
N ALA A 172 15.51 -18.13 -29.86
CA ALA A 172 14.50 -17.54 -29.02
C ALA A 172 13.63 -16.62 -29.90
N THR A 173 12.46 -16.23 -29.41
CA THR A 173 11.69 -15.15 -30.06
C THR A 173 11.08 -14.26 -29.00
N GLY A 174 11.79 -13.18 -28.68
CA GLY A 174 11.44 -12.31 -27.56
C GLY A 174 11.90 -12.90 -26.23
N PHE A 175 11.04 -12.86 -25.21
CA PHE A 175 11.47 -13.03 -23.83
C PHE A 175 11.86 -14.47 -23.48
N ALA A 176 13.14 -14.69 -23.18
CA ALA A 176 13.63 -16.00 -22.76
C ALA A 176 14.17 -16.04 -21.33
N VAL A 177 14.01 -17.21 -20.72
CA VAL A 177 14.87 -17.72 -19.65
C VAL A 177 15.66 -18.89 -20.21
N VAL A 178 16.98 -18.90 -19.99
CA VAL A 178 17.93 -19.86 -20.56
C VAL A 178 18.52 -20.70 -19.46
N GLY A 179 18.80 -21.97 -19.73
CA GLY A 179 19.71 -22.76 -18.92
C GLY A 179 20.27 -23.95 -19.68
N VAL A 180 21.36 -24.50 -19.16
CA VAL A 180 22.11 -25.60 -19.76
C VAL A 180 22.04 -26.81 -18.83
N THR A 181 21.80 -28.00 -19.35
CA THR A 181 21.73 -29.25 -18.55
C THR A 181 22.59 -30.35 -19.15
N TRP A 182 23.10 -31.25 -18.31
CA TRP A 182 23.94 -32.40 -18.71
C TRP A 182 23.72 -33.61 -17.78
N SER A 183 24.27 -34.77 -18.17
CA SER A 183 24.24 -36.02 -17.40
C SER A 183 25.64 -36.53 -17.05
N GLY A 184 25.74 -37.26 -15.93
CA GLY A 184 26.96 -37.88 -15.42
C GLY A 184 27.59 -37.18 -14.22
N ASP A 185 28.33 -37.93 -13.41
CA ASP A 185 29.00 -37.47 -12.18
C ASP A 185 30.24 -36.59 -12.48
N VAL A 186 30.04 -35.42 -13.10
CA VAL A 186 31.11 -34.44 -13.40
C VAL A 186 31.15 -33.39 -12.29
N SER A 187 32.36 -32.99 -11.86
CA SER A 187 32.52 -31.96 -10.83
C SER A 187 32.16 -30.57 -11.35
N GLU A 188 31.38 -29.80 -10.60
CA GLU A 188 31.03 -28.42 -11.01
C GLU A 188 32.28 -27.53 -11.07
N ASP A 189 33.20 -27.71 -10.12
CA ASP A 189 34.49 -27.00 -10.10
C ASP A 189 35.44 -27.42 -11.26
N SER A 190 35.09 -28.43 -12.09
CA SER A 190 35.83 -28.79 -13.32
C SER A 190 35.17 -28.29 -14.62
N LEU A 191 34.05 -27.56 -14.52
CA LEU A 191 33.29 -27.02 -15.66
C LEU A 191 33.21 -25.49 -15.64
N VAL A 192 33.32 -24.89 -16.83
CA VAL A 192 32.97 -23.50 -17.10
C VAL A 192 31.82 -23.50 -18.10
N VAL A 193 30.63 -23.13 -17.64
CA VAL A 193 29.45 -22.92 -18.48
C VAL A 193 29.31 -21.42 -18.74
N GLU A 194 29.27 -21.03 -20.01
CA GLU A 194 29.03 -19.66 -20.43
C GLU A 194 27.85 -19.61 -21.41
N VAL A 195 27.07 -18.54 -21.32
CA VAL A 195 25.98 -18.23 -22.26
C VAL A 195 26.21 -16.84 -22.82
N ARG A 196 25.93 -16.67 -24.11
CA ARG A 196 25.78 -15.37 -24.75
C ARG A 196 24.46 -15.29 -25.52
N THR A 197 24.05 -14.06 -25.76
CA THR A 197 22.83 -13.71 -26.45
C THR A 197 23.15 -12.96 -27.72
N SER A 198 22.34 -13.15 -28.75
CA SER A 198 22.19 -12.16 -29.78
C SER A 198 20.76 -11.70 -29.80
N ILE A 199 20.59 -10.39 -29.97
CA ILE A 199 19.30 -9.86 -30.39
C ILE A 199 19.11 -10.07 -31.90
N ASP A 200 20.17 -10.29 -32.70
CA ASP A 200 20.20 -10.30 -34.17
C ASP A 200 19.86 -11.69 -34.79
N PRO A 201 19.07 -11.75 -35.90
CA PRO A 201 18.71 -12.97 -36.62
C PRO A 201 19.90 -13.62 -37.33
N GLU A 202 20.64 -12.81 -38.09
CA GLU A 202 21.67 -13.27 -39.01
C GLU A 202 23.02 -13.40 -38.29
N ALA A 203 23.04 -13.25 -36.95
CA ALA A 203 24.18 -13.53 -36.11
C ALA A 203 24.72 -14.94 -36.42
N PRO A 204 25.93 -15.08 -36.98
CA PRO A 204 26.46 -16.37 -37.39
C PRO A 204 26.61 -17.27 -36.17
N ALA A 205 26.46 -18.59 -36.35
CA ALA A 205 26.69 -19.56 -35.28
C ALA A 205 28.14 -19.47 -34.75
N ASP A 206 29.08 -19.12 -35.62
CA ASP A 206 30.51 -19.04 -35.32
C ASP A 206 31.03 -17.58 -35.35
N GLY A 207 31.96 -17.25 -34.45
CA GLY A 207 32.53 -15.91 -34.30
C GLY A 207 31.67 -14.95 -33.47
N ASP A 208 32.12 -13.70 -33.33
CA ASP A 208 31.56 -12.73 -32.37
C ASP A 208 30.67 -11.64 -33.00
N ALA A 209 30.45 -11.67 -34.32
CA ALA A 209 29.63 -10.68 -34.99
C ALA A 209 28.15 -10.78 -34.55
N GLY A 210 27.56 -9.67 -34.12
CA GLY A 210 26.16 -9.61 -33.68
C GLY A 210 25.89 -10.18 -32.28
N TRP A 211 26.84 -10.85 -31.64
CA TRP A 211 26.68 -11.44 -30.31
C TRP A 211 27.10 -10.49 -29.17
N ASP A 212 26.42 -10.61 -28.03
CA ASP A 212 26.89 -10.10 -26.75
C ASP A 212 28.13 -10.86 -26.26
N ALA A 213 28.86 -10.27 -25.31
CA ALA A 213 29.97 -10.95 -24.65
C ALA A 213 29.50 -12.17 -23.85
N TRP A 214 30.31 -13.23 -23.84
CA TRP A 214 30.08 -14.42 -23.02
C TRP A 214 29.93 -14.07 -21.54
N GLN A 215 28.84 -14.55 -20.92
CA GLN A 215 28.59 -14.47 -19.49
C GLN A 215 28.66 -15.87 -18.89
N ALA A 216 29.52 -16.08 -17.90
CA ALA A 216 29.49 -17.28 -17.09
C ALA A 216 28.11 -17.46 -16.41
N VAL A 217 27.61 -18.68 -16.41
CA VAL A 217 26.38 -19.10 -15.75
C VAL A 217 26.72 -20.20 -14.75
N GLU A 218 26.24 -20.04 -13.52
CA GLU A 218 26.60 -20.92 -12.41
C GLU A 218 25.93 -22.30 -12.56
N ALA A 219 26.73 -23.37 -12.43
CA ALA A 219 26.24 -24.74 -12.30
C ALA A 219 25.54 -24.94 -10.94
N GLU A 220 24.50 -25.77 -10.90
CA GLU A 220 23.98 -26.35 -9.65
C GLU A 220 23.71 -27.86 -9.80
N PRO A 221 23.98 -28.70 -8.78
CA PRO A 221 23.70 -30.12 -8.87
C PRO A 221 22.21 -30.38 -8.73
N SER A 222 21.77 -31.51 -9.26
CA SER A 222 20.42 -32.03 -9.06
C SER A 222 20.15 -32.32 -7.58
N PRO A 223 19.15 -31.69 -6.93
CA PRO A 223 18.84 -31.95 -5.52
C PRO A 223 18.38 -33.39 -5.24
N ASP A 224 17.95 -34.12 -6.27
CA ASP A 224 17.55 -35.53 -6.23
C ASP A 224 18.46 -36.44 -7.12
N GLY A 225 19.55 -35.90 -7.70
CA GLY A 225 20.63 -36.67 -8.36
C GLY A 225 20.36 -37.23 -9.76
N THR A 226 19.53 -36.57 -10.58
CA THR A 226 19.06 -37.11 -11.88
C THR A 226 19.50 -36.36 -13.13
N LEU A 227 19.73 -35.05 -13.05
CA LEU A 227 20.08 -34.18 -14.16
C LEU A 227 20.73 -32.91 -13.60
N ASP A 228 21.99 -32.65 -13.97
CA ASP A 228 22.74 -31.48 -13.53
C ASP A 228 22.60 -30.35 -14.57
N GLY A 229 22.96 -29.12 -14.19
CA GLY A 229 22.68 -27.96 -15.04
C GLY A 229 22.76 -26.63 -14.32
N THR A 230 22.61 -25.53 -15.04
CA THR A 230 22.79 -24.18 -14.48
C THR A 230 21.59 -23.68 -13.66
N GLU A 231 21.82 -22.63 -12.85
CA GLU A 231 20.78 -21.66 -12.50
C GLU A 231 20.13 -21.06 -13.78
N PRO A 232 18.87 -20.61 -13.75
CA PRO A 232 18.19 -20.04 -14.91
C PRO A 232 18.64 -18.61 -15.21
N LEU A 233 19.40 -18.45 -16.29
CA LEU A 233 19.78 -17.14 -16.81
C LEU A 233 18.58 -16.46 -17.49
N VAL A 234 17.97 -15.50 -16.79
CA VAL A 234 16.99 -14.60 -17.38
C VAL A 234 17.71 -13.67 -18.37
N VAL A 235 17.51 -13.84 -19.67
CA VAL A 235 18.21 -13.05 -20.70
C VAL A 235 17.45 -11.79 -21.11
N GLY A 236 16.11 -11.86 -21.14
CA GLY A 236 15.27 -10.75 -21.63
C GLY A 236 14.76 -11.04 -23.04
N ASP A 237 14.36 -9.99 -23.76
CA ASP A 237 13.87 -10.10 -25.14
C ASP A 237 15.07 -10.28 -26.12
N VAL A 238 15.21 -11.48 -26.71
CA VAL A 238 16.34 -11.92 -27.55
C VAL A 238 15.86 -12.68 -28.80
N ALA A 239 16.77 -12.92 -29.75
CA ALA A 239 16.51 -13.74 -30.94
C ALA A 239 17.30 -15.05 -30.92
N ARG A 240 18.56 -15.03 -30.50
CA ARG A 240 19.43 -16.21 -30.57
C ARG A 240 20.23 -16.37 -29.30
N VAL A 241 20.44 -17.62 -28.91
CA VAL A 241 21.08 -17.98 -27.64
C VAL A 241 22.17 -19.01 -27.96
N GLN A 242 23.35 -18.79 -27.38
CA GLN A 242 24.43 -19.75 -27.49
C GLN A 242 25.01 -20.04 -26.10
N ALA A 243 25.23 -21.32 -25.83
CA ALA A 243 25.96 -21.80 -24.68
C ALA A 243 27.29 -22.41 -25.13
N ARG A 244 28.29 -22.40 -24.25
CA ARG A 244 29.47 -23.27 -24.35
C ARG A 244 29.80 -23.87 -23.00
N VAL A 245 30.33 -25.09 -23.02
CA VAL A 245 30.85 -25.78 -21.83
C VAL A 245 32.30 -26.18 -22.09
N SER A 246 33.21 -25.61 -21.31
CA SER A 246 34.63 -25.99 -21.26
C SER A 246 34.90 -26.78 -19.97
N GLY A 247 35.85 -27.71 -19.98
CA GLY A 247 36.22 -28.44 -18.77
C GLY A 247 37.25 -29.54 -19.00
N THR A 248 37.73 -30.12 -17.90
CA THR A 248 38.71 -31.22 -17.93
C THR A 248 38.06 -32.61 -18.04
N GLU A 249 36.73 -32.70 -17.93
CA GLU A 249 35.96 -33.94 -18.02
C GLU A 249 34.80 -33.79 -19.03
N PRO A 250 34.55 -34.78 -19.90
CA PRO A 250 33.54 -34.67 -20.95
C PRO A 250 32.12 -34.87 -20.39
N VAL A 251 31.32 -33.80 -20.40
CA VAL A 251 29.87 -33.84 -20.14
C VAL A 251 29.12 -34.70 -21.17
N ARG A 252 27.99 -35.30 -20.75
CA ARG A 252 27.08 -36.06 -21.61
C ARG A 252 25.70 -35.41 -21.68
N ASP A 253 24.94 -35.75 -22.72
CA ASP A 253 23.57 -35.28 -22.94
C ASP A 253 23.42 -33.75 -22.83
N LEU A 254 24.46 -33.01 -23.22
CA LEU A 254 24.53 -31.56 -23.09
C LEU A 254 23.41 -30.91 -23.89
N LYS A 255 22.58 -30.12 -23.20
CA LYS A 255 21.40 -29.49 -23.77
C LYS A 255 21.26 -28.04 -23.31
N LEU A 256 21.34 -27.13 -24.27
CA LEU A 256 20.80 -25.78 -24.14
C LEU A 256 19.26 -25.85 -24.14
N THR A 257 18.60 -25.18 -23.20
CA THR A 257 17.14 -25.03 -23.17
C THR A 257 16.77 -23.56 -23.06
N VAL A 258 15.94 -23.11 -24.00
CA VAL A 258 15.31 -21.78 -24.02
C VAL A 258 13.86 -21.93 -23.59
N VAL A 259 13.40 -21.07 -22.68
CA VAL A 259 12.06 -21.11 -22.07
C VAL A 259 11.35 -19.77 -22.29
N ASP A 260 10.36 -19.76 -23.21
CA ASP A 260 9.33 -18.72 -23.28
C ASP A 260 8.33 -18.91 -22.11
N PRO A 261 8.15 -17.92 -21.21
CA PRO A 261 7.13 -17.98 -20.18
C PRO A 261 5.70 -17.75 -20.69
N GLY A 262 5.54 -17.26 -21.93
CA GLY A 262 4.27 -16.88 -22.56
C GLY A 262 3.62 -15.64 -21.95
N THR A 263 2.35 -15.40 -22.30
CA THR A 263 1.50 -14.35 -21.69
C THR A 263 0.52 -14.92 -20.67
N SER A 264 0.24 -14.19 -19.59
CA SER A 264 -0.73 -14.58 -18.56
C SER A 264 -1.67 -13.41 -18.21
N PRO A 265 -2.95 -13.64 -17.86
CA PRO A 265 -3.84 -12.58 -17.34
C PRO A 265 -3.35 -11.90 -16.05
N ALA A 266 -2.27 -12.37 -15.43
CA ALA A 266 -1.58 -11.68 -14.34
C ALA A 266 -0.75 -10.47 -14.82
N ASP A 267 -0.39 -10.43 -16.11
CA ASP A 267 0.43 -9.37 -16.71
C ASP A 267 -0.37 -8.06 -16.87
N ASP A 268 -1.71 -8.12 -16.84
CA ASP A 268 -2.63 -6.97 -16.84
C ASP A 268 -2.87 -6.35 -15.44
N ASP A 269 -2.60 -7.07 -14.35
CA ASP A 269 -2.92 -6.68 -12.95
C ASP A 269 -1.67 -6.70 -12.06
N VAL A 270 -0.54 -6.26 -12.61
CA VAL A 270 0.77 -6.28 -11.96
C VAL A 270 0.75 -5.43 -10.66
N PRO A 271 1.00 -6.02 -9.47
CA PRO A 271 0.91 -5.27 -8.22
C PRO A 271 1.95 -4.14 -8.14
N THR A 272 1.48 -2.93 -7.82
CA THR A 272 2.36 -1.79 -7.53
C THR A 272 3.19 -2.01 -6.26
N PRO A 273 4.43 -1.48 -6.15
CA PRO A 273 5.20 -1.56 -4.92
C PRO A 273 4.46 -0.91 -3.73
N PRO A 274 4.60 -1.45 -2.51
CA PRO A 274 3.91 -0.91 -1.33
C PRO A 274 4.48 0.45 -0.92
N GLU A 275 3.86 1.54 -1.38
CA GLU A 275 4.22 2.91 -0.98
C GLU A 275 4.22 3.06 0.54
N GLY A 276 5.38 3.35 1.14
CA GLY A 276 5.54 3.77 2.53
C GLY A 276 4.86 2.90 3.60
N THR A 277 4.57 1.63 3.30
CA THR A 277 3.61 0.84 4.08
C THR A 277 4.18 0.43 5.43
N SER A 278 3.87 1.25 6.45
CA SER A 278 3.98 0.86 7.85
C SER A 278 3.06 -0.36 8.08
N PRO A 279 3.49 -1.42 8.79
CA PRO A 279 2.91 -2.73 8.54
C PRO A 279 1.47 -2.90 9.06
N GLY A 280 0.53 -3.12 8.15
CA GLY A 280 -0.89 -3.31 8.46
C GLY A 280 -1.16 -4.62 9.21
N GLY A 281 -1.92 -4.54 10.30
CA GLY A 281 -2.19 -5.70 11.16
C GLY A 281 -3.21 -6.67 10.56
N ALA A 282 -2.81 -7.94 10.44
CA ALA A 282 -3.71 -9.09 10.29
C ALA A 282 -3.48 -10.03 11.49
N SER A 283 -4.56 -10.50 12.11
CA SER A 283 -4.48 -11.28 13.36
C SER A 283 -4.13 -12.75 13.10
N VAL A 284 -2.99 -13.20 13.64
CA VAL A 284 -2.75 -14.62 13.96
C VAL A 284 -2.42 -14.73 15.44
N ALA A 285 -3.11 -15.63 16.15
CA ALA A 285 -2.92 -15.84 17.58
C ALA A 285 -1.78 -16.85 17.81
N ALA A 286 -0.59 -16.35 18.11
CA ALA A 286 0.54 -17.13 18.62
C ALA A 286 1.30 -16.30 19.66
N ALA A 287 1.80 -16.94 20.73
CA ALA A 287 2.44 -16.26 21.85
C ALA A 287 3.92 -15.90 21.59
N SER A 288 4.24 -15.45 20.38
CA SER A 288 5.61 -15.22 19.91
C SER A 288 5.75 -13.87 19.24
N ALA A 289 6.95 -13.28 19.34
CA ALA A 289 7.34 -11.97 18.82
C ALA A 289 7.51 -11.94 17.28
N VAL A 290 6.51 -12.46 16.56
CA VAL A 290 6.45 -12.44 15.09
C VAL A 290 6.40 -10.99 14.63
N THR A 291 7.36 -10.57 13.79
CA THR A 291 7.28 -9.25 13.15
C THR A 291 6.10 -9.22 12.18
N THR A 292 5.62 -8.06 11.76
CA THR A 292 4.49 -8.05 10.82
C THR A 292 4.86 -8.67 9.47
N ARG A 293 3.94 -9.46 8.91
CA ARG A 293 4.06 -10.08 7.59
C ARG A 293 4.19 -9.00 6.50
N PRO A 294 5.19 -9.09 5.58
CA PRO A 294 5.25 -8.20 4.42
C PRO A 294 4.12 -8.51 3.43
N SER A 295 3.82 -7.56 2.54
CA SER A 295 3.01 -7.85 1.35
C SER A 295 3.74 -8.88 0.49
N ILE A 296 3.09 -10.02 0.25
CA ILE A 296 3.62 -11.12 -0.57
C ILE A 296 2.58 -11.39 -1.67
N ASN A 297 3.00 -11.19 -2.91
CA ASN A 297 2.23 -11.54 -4.10
C ASN A 297 2.23 -13.07 -4.22
N SER A 298 1.04 -13.69 -4.25
CA SER A 298 0.89 -15.15 -4.33
C SER A 298 1.26 -15.73 -5.70
N ARG A 299 1.38 -17.06 -5.82
CA ARG A 299 1.58 -17.76 -7.11
C ARG A 299 0.64 -17.31 -8.23
N ARG A 300 -0.67 -17.22 -7.94
CA ARG A 300 -1.68 -16.66 -8.86
C ARG A 300 -1.39 -15.24 -9.34
N ALA A 301 -0.72 -14.40 -8.53
CA ALA A 301 -0.45 -13.00 -8.85
C ALA A 301 0.76 -12.80 -9.77
N TRP A 302 1.58 -13.84 -9.99
CA TRP A 302 2.54 -13.89 -11.10
C TRP A 302 2.10 -14.82 -12.25
N GLY A 303 0.87 -15.37 -12.16
CA GLY A 303 0.28 -16.17 -13.22
C GLY A 303 0.72 -17.63 -13.26
N ALA A 304 1.16 -18.20 -12.14
CA ALA A 304 1.63 -19.59 -12.05
C ALA A 304 0.63 -20.60 -12.66
N ASP A 305 1.12 -21.39 -13.62
CA ASP A 305 0.40 -22.57 -14.10
C ASP A 305 0.64 -23.74 -13.14
N GLU A 306 -0.26 -23.92 -12.17
CA GLU A 306 -0.17 -25.01 -11.20
C GLU A 306 -0.33 -26.41 -11.83
N SER A 307 -0.59 -26.54 -13.14
CA SER A 307 -0.65 -27.83 -13.83
C SER A 307 0.73 -28.43 -14.14
N ILE A 308 1.79 -27.61 -14.21
CA ILE A 308 3.19 -28.09 -14.34
C ILE A 308 3.82 -28.41 -12.97
N MET A 309 3.10 -28.24 -11.86
CA MET A 309 3.57 -28.56 -10.51
C MET A 309 3.44 -30.08 -10.23
N THR A 310 4.49 -30.85 -10.54
CA THR A 310 4.56 -32.29 -10.18
C THR A 310 4.96 -32.52 -8.72
N TRP A 311 5.58 -31.54 -8.06
CA TRP A 311 6.14 -31.71 -6.73
C TRP A 311 5.09 -31.71 -5.60
N THR A 312 5.17 -32.68 -4.69
CA THR A 312 4.30 -32.76 -3.50
C THR A 312 4.93 -32.03 -2.29
N PRO A 313 4.28 -31.01 -1.68
CA PRO A 313 4.89 -30.18 -0.63
C PRO A 313 5.36 -30.86 0.66
N ARG A 314 6.66 -31.20 0.71
CA ARG A 314 7.36 -31.73 1.90
C ARG A 314 7.68 -30.60 2.90
N GLN A 315 7.73 -30.93 4.19
CA GLN A 315 7.89 -29.96 5.29
C GLN A 315 9.21 -30.15 6.06
N GLY A 316 9.96 -29.06 6.24
CA GLY A 316 11.21 -29.00 7.01
C GLY A 316 11.08 -28.19 8.30
N SER A 317 12.20 -27.66 8.82
CA SER A 317 12.20 -26.82 10.03
C SER A 317 13.19 -25.66 9.93
N ILE A 318 12.71 -24.42 9.95
CA ILE A 318 13.58 -23.23 9.76
C ILE A 318 14.59 -23.13 10.90
N ARG A 319 15.85 -22.92 10.50
CA ARG A 319 17.00 -22.60 11.35
C ARG A 319 17.76 -21.36 10.88
N GLY A 320 17.55 -20.94 9.62
CA GLY A 320 18.11 -19.73 9.02
C GLY A 320 17.45 -19.38 7.67
N ALA A 321 17.95 -18.36 6.99
CA ALA A 321 17.52 -17.94 5.65
C ALA A 321 18.71 -17.82 4.71
N ALA A 322 18.62 -18.46 3.55
CA ALA A 322 19.59 -18.38 2.47
C ALA A 322 19.20 -17.22 1.54
N ILE A 323 20.14 -16.30 1.31
CA ILE A 323 19.97 -15.13 0.44
C ILE A 323 20.65 -15.42 -0.89
N HIS A 324 19.86 -15.34 -1.95
CA HIS A 324 20.23 -15.66 -3.32
C HIS A 324 20.08 -14.44 -4.24
N HIS A 325 20.64 -14.56 -5.44
CA HIS A 325 20.21 -13.82 -6.62
C HIS A 325 19.81 -14.81 -7.72
N THR A 326 19.32 -14.35 -8.87
CA THR A 326 18.98 -15.26 -9.99
C THR A 326 19.94 -15.17 -11.18
N ALA A 327 21.13 -14.56 -11.00
CA ALA A 327 22.23 -14.37 -11.96
C ALA A 327 21.94 -13.70 -13.34
N GLY A 328 20.68 -13.62 -13.77
CA GLY A 328 20.25 -13.04 -15.05
C GLY A 328 20.14 -11.52 -15.08
N THR A 329 19.56 -10.99 -16.15
CA THR A 329 19.52 -9.56 -16.44
C THR A 329 18.89 -8.72 -15.32
N ASN A 330 19.45 -7.54 -15.09
CA ASN A 330 18.78 -6.49 -14.32
C ASN A 330 17.96 -5.55 -15.21
N ASN A 331 17.99 -5.69 -16.54
CA ASN A 331 17.30 -4.81 -17.49
C ASN A 331 15.82 -5.21 -17.72
N TYR A 332 15.06 -5.32 -16.63
CA TYR A 332 13.62 -5.61 -16.67
C TYR A 332 12.75 -4.46 -16.15
N SER A 333 11.56 -4.30 -16.72
CA SER A 333 10.50 -3.38 -16.29
C SER A 333 9.82 -3.87 -15.00
N ARG A 334 8.88 -3.10 -14.46
CA ARG A 334 8.06 -3.56 -13.32
C ARG A 334 7.15 -4.72 -13.71
N ASP A 335 6.73 -4.72 -14.96
CA ASP A 335 5.60 -5.48 -15.45
C ASP A 335 6.07 -6.80 -16.09
N ASP A 336 7.37 -6.92 -16.31
CA ASP A 336 8.05 -8.17 -16.71
C ASP A 336 8.17 -9.19 -15.58
N VAL A 337 8.03 -8.76 -14.31
CA VAL A 337 8.35 -9.63 -13.16
C VAL A 337 7.49 -10.90 -13.10
N PRO A 338 6.18 -10.89 -13.41
CA PRO A 338 5.42 -12.12 -13.63
C PRO A 338 5.99 -13.05 -14.71
N ARG A 339 6.37 -12.53 -15.90
CA ARG A 339 6.96 -13.36 -16.97
C ARG A 339 8.33 -13.94 -16.56
N ILE A 340 9.18 -13.15 -15.88
CA ILE A 340 10.43 -13.63 -15.28
C ILE A 340 10.20 -14.82 -14.34
N ILE A 341 9.28 -14.69 -13.38
CA ILE A 341 9.03 -15.74 -12.38
C ILE A 341 8.43 -16.99 -13.03
N ARG A 342 7.58 -16.84 -14.07
CA ARG A 342 7.05 -17.98 -14.85
C ARG A 342 8.14 -18.75 -15.59
N GLY A 343 9.11 -18.07 -16.22
CA GLY A 343 10.21 -18.74 -16.94
C GLY A 343 11.14 -19.50 -15.98
N ILE A 344 11.51 -18.87 -14.86
CA ILE A 344 12.27 -19.51 -13.77
C ILE A 344 11.50 -20.71 -13.18
N TYR A 345 10.17 -20.62 -13.07
CA TYR A 345 9.33 -21.72 -12.60
C TYR A 345 9.28 -22.89 -13.59
N ALA A 346 9.04 -22.64 -14.88
CA ALA A 346 8.99 -23.66 -15.91
C ALA A 346 10.35 -24.37 -16.10
N TYR A 347 11.46 -23.62 -16.09
CA TYR A 347 12.81 -24.20 -16.11
C TYR A 347 13.02 -25.19 -14.94
N HIS A 348 12.80 -24.74 -13.70
CA HIS A 348 12.96 -25.61 -12.53
C HIS A 348 11.99 -26.80 -12.52
N ALA A 349 10.72 -26.58 -12.88
CA ALA A 349 9.69 -27.61 -12.78
C ALA A 349 9.76 -28.65 -13.91
N GLN A 350 10.16 -28.26 -15.13
CA GLN A 350 10.07 -29.11 -16.32
C GLN A 350 11.43 -29.40 -16.97
N THR A 351 12.39 -28.45 -16.94
CA THR A 351 13.73 -28.66 -17.52
C THR A 351 14.67 -29.34 -16.54
N ARG A 352 14.60 -28.97 -15.25
CA ARG A 352 15.42 -29.55 -14.17
C ARG A 352 14.69 -30.67 -13.39
N ASP A 353 13.42 -30.95 -13.71
CA ASP A 353 12.53 -31.93 -13.06
C ASP A 353 12.35 -31.77 -11.53
N TRP A 354 12.56 -30.56 -10.97
CA TRP A 354 12.36 -30.31 -9.53
C TRP A 354 10.88 -30.20 -9.13
N GLY A 355 9.98 -30.25 -10.12
CA GLY A 355 8.52 -30.25 -10.01
C GLY A 355 7.87 -29.00 -9.41
N ASP A 356 8.66 -28.01 -8.99
CA ASP A 356 8.26 -26.66 -8.59
C ASP A 356 9.51 -25.75 -8.59
N ILE A 357 9.32 -24.43 -8.53
CA ILE A 357 10.41 -23.43 -8.49
C ILE A 357 11.33 -23.64 -7.28
N GLY A 358 12.65 -23.48 -7.43
CA GLY A 358 13.62 -23.78 -6.38
C GLY A 358 13.43 -22.99 -5.07
N TYR A 359 13.40 -21.67 -5.16
CA TYR A 359 13.36 -20.75 -4.02
C TYR A 359 11.97 -20.68 -3.34
N ASN A 360 11.93 -20.43 -2.02
CA ASN A 360 10.64 -20.20 -1.31
C ASN A 360 10.01 -18.85 -1.65
N PHE A 361 10.84 -17.82 -1.88
CA PHE A 361 10.40 -16.47 -2.22
C PHE A 361 11.34 -15.82 -3.23
N LEU A 362 10.78 -14.93 -4.03
CA LEU A 362 11.53 -14.07 -4.93
C LEU A 362 11.30 -12.59 -4.58
N VAL A 363 12.31 -11.75 -4.77
CA VAL A 363 12.27 -10.31 -4.48
C VAL A 363 12.77 -9.56 -5.71
N ASP A 364 11.98 -8.62 -6.24
CA ASP A 364 12.43 -7.82 -7.38
C ASP A 364 13.20 -6.56 -6.97
N LYS A 365 13.91 -5.94 -7.92
CA LYS A 365 14.62 -4.66 -7.71
C LYS A 365 13.71 -3.51 -7.25
N PHE A 366 12.39 -3.61 -7.44
CA PHE A 366 11.40 -2.64 -6.99
C PHE A 366 10.95 -2.87 -5.53
N GLY A 367 11.37 -3.96 -4.90
CA GLY A 367 11.09 -4.29 -3.50
C GLY A 367 9.74 -4.98 -3.26
N ARG A 368 9.14 -5.61 -4.29
CA ARG A 368 7.99 -6.50 -4.08
C ARG A 368 8.48 -7.90 -3.75
N VAL A 369 7.72 -8.61 -2.90
CA VAL A 369 7.99 -10.00 -2.54
C VAL A 369 6.96 -10.90 -3.22
N TRP A 370 7.42 -12.03 -3.75
CA TRP A 370 6.63 -13.00 -4.48
C TRP A 370 6.77 -14.39 -3.84
N GLU A 371 5.67 -15.14 -3.76
CA GLU A 371 5.63 -16.53 -3.32
C GLU A 371 6.24 -17.44 -4.40
N GLY A 372 7.31 -18.17 -4.07
CA GLY A 372 7.89 -19.21 -4.92
C GLY A 372 7.30 -20.58 -4.60
N ARG A 373 8.11 -21.45 -3.97
CA ARG A 373 7.77 -22.84 -3.61
C ARG A 373 6.40 -22.96 -2.92
N SER A 374 5.53 -23.77 -3.50
CA SER A 374 4.10 -23.81 -3.20
C SER A 374 3.76 -24.12 -1.73
N GLY A 375 2.87 -23.30 -1.16
CA GLY A 375 2.47 -23.38 0.25
C GLY A 375 3.52 -22.92 1.26
N GLY A 376 4.70 -22.47 0.81
CA GLY A 376 5.86 -22.10 1.64
C GLY A 376 5.73 -20.77 2.38
N VAL A 377 4.66 -20.00 2.19
CA VAL A 377 4.51 -18.66 2.79
C VAL A 377 4.57 -18.73 4.32
N THR A 378 3.64 -19.44 4.97
CA THR A 378 3.58 -19.52 6.45
C THR A 378 4.19 -20.80 7.04
N ARG A 379 4.62 -21.75 6.20
CA ARG A 379 5.17 -23.05 6.61
C ARG A 379 6.58 -23.25 6.05
N GLN A 380 7.37 -24.20 6.56
CA GLN A 380 8.66 -24.53 5.95
C GLN A 380 8.45 -25.61 4.88
N THR A 381 7.91 -25.20 3.75
CA THR A 381 7.96 -26.00 2.53
C THR A 381 9.43 -26.10 2.10
N ILE A 382 9.94 -27.32 1.95
CA ILE A 382 11.32 -27.58 1.53
C ILE A 382 11.50 -27.08 0.08
N GLY A 383 12.50 -26.26 -0.17
CA GLY A 383 12.86 -25.80 -1.52
C GLY A 383 13.93 -26.66 -2.19
N GLY A 384 14.35 -26.25 -3.37
CA GLY A 384 15.56 -26.72 -4.05
C GLY A 384 16.40 -25.49 -4.40
N HIS A 385 17.27 -25.07 -3.49
CA HIS A 385 18.04 -23.82 -3.63
C HIS A 385 19.36 -23.81 -2.85
N ALA A 386 19.69 -24.86 -2.09
CA ALA A 386 20.99 -25.03 -1.42
C ALA A 386 21.07 -26.47 -0.91
N ILE A 387 21.86 -27.32 -1.57
CA ILE A 387 21.98 -28.75 -1.22
C ILE A 387 22.50 -28.88 0.23
N GLY A 388 21.90 -29.80 1.00
CA GLY A 388 22.14 -29.93 2.44
C GLY A 388 21.44 -28.88 3.33
N TYR A 389 21.02 -27.73 2.80
CA TYR A 389 20.39 -26.64 3.57
C TYR A 389 18.89 -26.47 3.31
N ASN A 390 18.36 -26.97 2.19
CA ASN A 390 16.93 -26.96 1.79
C ASN A 390 15.95 -27.37 2.91
N THR A 391 16.32 -28.35 3.74
CA THR A 391 15.47 -28.89 4.83
C THR A 391 15.38 -27.97 6.04
N ASN A 392 16.36 -27.06 6.21
CA ASN A 392 16.54 -26.25 7.40
C ASN A 392 16.67 -24.73 7.16
N SER A 393 16.61 -24.27 5.93
CA SER A 393 16.68 -22.85 5.59
C SER A 393 15.57 -22.44 4.62
N THR A 394 15.26 -21.14 4.59
CA THR A 394 14.31 -20.59 3.61
C THR A 394 15.06 -19.79 2.55
N GLY A 395 14.90 -20.15 1.28
CA GLY A 395 15.55 -19.50 0.15
C GLY A 395 14.81 -18.24 -0.28
N ILE A 396 15.52 -17.11 -0.29
CA ILE A 396 15.04 -15.80 -0.72
C ILE A 396 15.95 -15.32 -1.86
N SER A 397 15.50 -15.42 -3.11
CA SER A 397 16.27 -14.97 -4.27
C SER A 397 15.87 -13.58 -4.74
N VAL A 398 16.86 -12.74 -5.04
CA VAL A 398 16.65 -11.38 -5.56
C VAL A 398 16.85 -11.39 -7.09
N LEU A 399 15.84 -10.97 -7.85
CA LEU A 399 15.83 -11.09 -9.30
C LEU A 399 16.92 -10.22 -9.97
N GLY A 400 17.85 -10.88 -10.67
CA GLY A 400 18.91 -10.29 -11.48
C GLY A 400 20.34 -10.44 -10.91
N ASN A 401 21.34 -9.94 -11.63
CA ASN A 401 22.77 -10.14 -11.37
C ASN A 401 23.38 -9.08 -10.44
N TYR A 402 23.56 -9.44 -9.16
CA TYR A 402 24.20 -8.56 -8.17
C TYR A 402 25.72 -8.80 -7.99
N GLU A 403 26.36 -9.54 -8.90
CA GLU A 403 27.83 -9.63 -8.98
C GLU A 403 28.41 -8.40 -9.69
N THR A 404 27.68 -7.82 -10.65
CA THR A 404 28.01 -6.57 -11.35
C THR A 404 27.08 -5.41 -10.98
N THR A 405 25.76 -5.61 -10.97
CA THR A 405 24.79 -4.54 -10.66
C THR A 405 24.72 -4.24 -9.16
N THR A 406 24.55 -2.97 -8.79
CA THR A 406 24.31 -2.57 -7.39
C THR A 406 22.88 -2.88 -6.95
N VAL A 407 22.71 -3.67 -5.87
CA VAL A 407 21.39 -3.99 -5.32
C VAL A 407 20.66 -2.77 -4.76
N SER A 408 19.36 -2.67 -5.04
CA SER A 408 18.54 -1.51 -4.66
C SER A 408 18.18 -1.51 -3.16
N ASN A 409 18.06 -0.30 -2.59
CA ASN A 409 17.61 -0.13 -1.21
C ASN A 409 16.19 -0.67 -0.97
N SER A 410 15.34 -0.73 -2.00
CA SER A 410 14.02 -1.36 -2.01
C SER A 410 14.12 -2.88 -1.85
N ALA A 411 14.93 -3.56 -2.67
CA ALA A 411 15.15 -5.01 -2.57
C ALA A 411 15.76 -5.40 -1.21
N VAL A 412 16.81 -4.70 -0.76
CA VAL A 412 17.42 -4.92 0.56
C VAL A 412 16.39 -4.75 1.69
N SER A 413 15.47 -3.78 1.57
CA SER A 413 14.41 -3.56 2.56
C SER A 413 13.35 -4.67 2.55
N ALA A 414 13.00 -5.20 1.38
CA ALA A 414 12.09 -6.33 1.24
C ALA A 414 12.70 -7.63 1.81
N VAL A 415 13.96 -7.94 1.47
CA VAL A 415 14.71 -9.08 2.06
C VAL A 415 14.78 -8.98 3.58
N VAL A 416 15.08 -7.79 4.13
CA VAL A 416 15.08 -7.54 5.58
C VAL A 416 13.72 -7.83 6.22
N GLY A 417 12.63 -7.33 5.64
CA GLY A 417 11.28 -7.53 6.18
C GLY A 417 10.84 -8.99 6.11
N LEU A 418 11.13 -9.65 4.99
CA LEU A 418 10.81 -11.05 4.73
C LEU A 418 11.59 -11.99 5.65
N ALA A 419 12.91 -11.84 5.76
CA ALA A 419 13.74 -12.66 6.62
C ALA A 419 13.36 -12.47 8.11
N ALA A 420 13.18 -11.22 8.57
CA ALA A 420 12.76 -10.96 9.95
C ALA A 420 11.43 -11.63 10.29
N TRP A 421 10.45 -11.54 9.39
CA TRP A 421 9.13 -12.17 9.55
C TRP A 421 9.21 -13.70 9.49
N LYS A 422 9.83 -14.25 8.45
CA LYS A 422 9.88 -15.69 8.20
C LYS A 422 10.65 -16.43 9.29
N LEU A 423 11.74 -15.85 9.80
CA LEU A 423 12.45 -16.38 10.95
C LEU A 423 11.61 -16.27 12.24
N SER A 424 11.03 -15.10 12.54
CA SER A 424 10.27 -14.89 13.79
C SER A 424 8.95 -15.68 13.86
N LEU A 425 8.30 -15.92 12.72
CA LEU A 425 7.13 -16.80 12.59
C LEU A 425 7.43 -18.24 13.04
N HIS A 426 8.66 -18.70 12.84
CA HIS A 426 9.14 -20.01 13.25
C HIS A 426 9.94 -19.97 14.58
N GLY A 427 9.90 -18.86 15.32
CA GLY A 427 10.60 -18.69 16.60
C GLY A 427 12.12 -18.52 16.49
N VAL A 428 12.65 -18.32 15.28
CA VAL A 428 14.09 -18.21 15.01
C VAL A 428 14.54 -16.74 15.11
N PRO A 429 15.61 -16.44 15.89
CA PRO A 429 16.17 -15.09 15.91
C PRO A 429 16.91 -14.78 14.60
N ALA A 430 16.87 -13.53 14.14
CA ALA A 430 17.64 -13.06 12.98
C ALA A 430 19.13 -12.79 13.30
N SER A 431 19.51 -12.89 14.57
CA SER A 431 20.86 -12.65 15.08
C SER A 431 21.63 -13.95 15.37
N GLY A 432 22.96 -13.86 15.27
CA GLY A 432 23.88 -14.94 15.64
C GLY A 432 23.85 -16.15 14.69
N THR A 433 24.52 -17.23 15.11
CA THR A 433 24.76 -18.42 14.30
C THR A 433 23.80 -19.57 14.56
N THR A 434 23.65 -20.45 13.57
CA THR A 434 22.97 -21.73 13.60
C THR A 434 23.92 -22.87 13.19
N THR A 435 23.43 -24.11 13.16
CA THR A 435 24.16 -25.25 12.59
C THR A 435 23.21 -26.05 11.70
N ILE A 436 23.61 -26.24 10.44
CA ILE A 436 22.90 -26.95 9.38
C ILE A 436 23.94 -27.76 8.62
N ASN A 437 23.64 -29.01 8.27
CA ASN A 437 24.57 -29.97 7.65
C ASN A 437 25.97 -30.08 8.31
N GLY A 438 26.05 -29.89 9.63
CA GLY A 438 27.31 -29.88 10.40
C GLY A 438 28.02 -28.51 10.44
N THR A 439 27.92 -27.71 9.38
CA THR A 439 28.52 -26.38 9.26
C THR A 439 27.80 -25.32 10.12
N ARG A 440 28.52 -24.29 10.59
CA ARG A 440 28.06 -23.32 11.60
C ARG A 440 27.91 -21.90 11.05
N GLU A 441 26.81 -21.66 10.34
CA GLU A 441 26.57 -20.39 9.66
C GLU A 441 25.80 -19.32 10.45
N GLN A 442 25.87 -18.08 9.94
CA GLN A 442 24.98 -16.99 10.38
C GLN A 442 23.51 -17.34 10.07
N ARG A 443 22.55 -16.93 10.92
CA ARG A 443 21.12 -17.23 10.70
C ARG A 443 20.51 -16.57 9.46
N ILE A 444 21.18 -15.61 8.86
CA ILE A 444 20.91 -15.12 7.51
C ILE A 444 22.25 -15.19 6.77
N PHE A 445 22.34 -16.00 5.72
CA PHE A 445 23.58 -16.35 5.02
C PHE A 445 23.42 -16.23 3.50
N GLY A 446 24.48 -15.95 2.76
CA GLY A 446 24.46 -15.96 1.28
C GLY A 446 24.68 -17.37 0.76
N HIS A 447 24.36 -17.67 -0.51
CA HIS A 447 24.65 -19.01 -1.05
C HIS A 447 26.15 -19.35 -0.94
N ARG A 448 27.03 -18.38 -1.23
CA ARG A 448 28.49 -18.48 -1.05
C ARG A 448 29.01 -18.63 0.39
N ASP A 449 28.13 -18.58 1.40
CA ASP A 449 28.49 -18.99 2.76
C ASP A 449 28.40 -20.53 2.92
N VAL A 450 27.86 -21.28 1.93
CA VAL A 450 27.50 -22.71 2.06
C VAL A 450 27.76 -23.62 0.85
N ALA A 451 28.14 -23.08 -0.32
CA ALA A 451 28.42 -23.83 -1.56
C ALA A 451 29.58 -23.18 -2.37
N SER A 452 30.02 -23.82 -3.46
CA SER A 452 30.97 -23.24 -4.43
C SER A 452 30.19 -22.37 -5.42
N THR A 453 30.06 -21.06 -5.16
CA THR A 453 29.08 -20.19 -5.85
C THR A 453 29.44 -18.71 -5.75
N ALA A 454 29.11 -17.94 -6.78
CA ALA A 454 29.11 -16.49 -6.77
C ALA A 454 27.81 -15.93 -6.15
N CYS A 455 26.69 -16.64 -6.17
CA CYS A 455 25.42 -16.23 -5.57
C CYS A 455 25.57 -15.83 -4.07
N PRO A 456 25.01 -14.70 -3.59
CA PRO A 456 24.07 -13.77 -4.23
C PRO A 456 24.74 -12.57 -4.93
N GLY A 457 26.01 -12.68 -5.32
CA GLY A 457 26.78 -11.63 -5.98
C GLY A 457 27.34 -10.55 -5.03
N ARG A 458 28.52 -10.00 -5.37
CA ARG A 458 29.30 -9.02 -4.58
C ARG A 458 28.45 -7.92 -3.92
N THR A 459 27.58 -7.24 -4.66
CA THR A 459 26.93 -6.01 -4.15
C THR A 459 25.83 -6.32 -3.14
N LEU A 460 25.13 -7.45 -3.29
CA LEU A 460 24.15 -7.95 -2.33
C LEU A 460 24.84 -8.69 -1.16
N TYR A 461 25.91 -9.43 -1.42
CA TYR A 461 26.71 -10.05 -0.37
C TYR A 461 27.32 -8.99 0.58
N ALA A 462 27.81 -7.87 0.05
CA ALA A 462 28.26 -6.72 0.85
C ALA A 462 27.17 -6.13 1.75
N LYS A 463 25.88 -6.39 1.48
CA LYS A 463 24.75 -5.97 2.31
C LYS A 463 24.40 -6.96 3.43
N MET A 464 24.99 -8.15 3.49
CA MET A 464 24.59 -9.18 4.47
C MET A 464 24.71 -8.72 5.93
N SER A 465 25.76 -7.98 6.29
CA SER A 465 25.91 -7.40 7.64
C SER A 465 24.93 -6.24 7.92
N GLU A 466 24.42 -5.56 6.88
CA GLU A 466 23.31 -4.63 7.01
C GLU A 466 21.98 -5.37 7.19
N ILE A 467 21.72 -6.42 6.41
CA ILE A 467 20.51 -7.25 6.45
C ILE A 467 20.36 -7.91 7.81
N ARG A 468 21.40 -8.63 8.29
CA ARG A 468 21.48 -9.25 9.63
C ARG A 468 21.11 -8.26 10.74
N ARG A 469 21.72 -7.06 10.73
CA ARG A 469 21.47 -5.99 11.71
C ARG A 469 20.04 -5.44 11.64
N ARG A 470 19.53 -5.15 10.44
CA ARG A 470 18.18 -4.56 10.25
C ARG A 470 17.07 -5.56 10.56
N ALA A 471 17.26 -6.84 10.24
CA ALA A 471 16.32 -7.91 10.58
C ALA A 471 16.28 -8.19 12.08
N THR A 472 17.44 -8.23 12.75
CA THR A 472 17.54 -8.29 14.22
C THR A 472 16.76 -7.16 14.87
N ALA A 473 17.03 -5.91 14.47
CA ALA A 473 16.33 -4.73 15.00
C ALA A 473 14.81 -4.72 14.68
N ALA A 474 14.35 -5.45 13.65
CA ALA A 474 12.92 -5.62 13.39
C ALA A 474 12.27 -6.60 14.38
N GLN A 475 12.92 -7.73 14.67
CA GLN A 475 12.46 -8.68 15.68
C GLN A 475 12.51 -8.10 17.10
N GLU A 476 13.58 -7.36 17.45
CA GLU A 476 13.68 -6.67 18.74
C GLU A 476 12.56 -5.64 18.94
N ARG A 477 12.16 -4.91 17.89
CA ARG A 477 11.00 -4.00 17.94
C ARG A 477 9.69 -4.76 18.15
N ALA A 478 9.44 -5.85 17.42
CA ALA A 478 8.22 -6.64 17.60
C ALA A 478 8.16 -7.29 19.01
N ALA A 479 9.29 -7.80 19.51
CA ALA A 479 9.40 -8.33 20.86
C ALA A 479 9.17 -7.24 21.92
N ALA A 480 9.69 -6.04 21.71
CA ALA A 480 9.42 -4.89 22.57
C ALA A 480 7.94 -4.49 22.55
N GLU A 481 7.32 -4.38 21.37
CA GLU A 481 5.90 -4.02 21.20
C GLU A 481 4.95 -5.03 21.86
N GLN A 482 5.28 -6.33 21.79
CA GLN A 482 4.53 -7.38 22.49
C GLN A 482 4.77 -7.38 24.00
N ALA A 483 6.03 -7.39 24.46
CA ALA A 483 6.37 -7.41 25.88
C ALA A 483 5.88 -6.16 26.64
N GLN A 484 5.65 -5.06 25.93
CA GLN A 484 5.08 -3.82 26.47
C GLN A 484 3.55 -3.78 26.37
N GLY A 485 2.91 -4.77 25.73
CA GLY A 485 1.47 -4.89 25.54
C GLY A 485 0.90 -3.73 24.72
N SER A 486 0.95 -3.85 23.38
CA SER A 486 0.63 -2.82 22.37
C SER A 486 -0.14 -1.58 22.88
N ILE A 487 0.52 -0.42 22.83
CA ILE A 487 -0.09 0.86 23.23
C ILE A 487 -0.90 1.38 22.04
N ALA A 488 -2.10 0.83 21.87
CA ALA A 488 -2.98 1.13 20.73
C ALA A 488 -3.22 2.64 20.55
N ASP A 489 -3.23 3.10 19.30
CA ASP A 489 -3.27 4.52 18.88
C ASP A 489 -4.33 5.37 19.58
N GLY A 490 -3.92 6.56 20.01
CA GLY A 490 -4.75 7.47 20.79
C GLY A 490 -4.73 7.21 22.31
N THR A 491 -3.80 6.40 22.81
CA THR A 491 -3.60 6.17 24.25
C THR A 491 -2.62 7.18 24.84
N PHE A 492 -2.94 7.73 26.02
CA PHE A 492 -1.96 8.49 26.80
C PHE A 492 -1.16 7.57 27.73
N VAL A 493 0.15 7.79 27.78
CA VAL A 493 1.08 7.07 28.67
C VAL A 493 1.95 8.01 29.50
N GLN A 494 2.35 7.56 30.68
CA GLN A 494 3.26 8.26 31.60
C GLN A 494 4.50 7.42 31.91
N ASN A 495 5.69 8.04 31.84
CA ASN A 495 6.95 7.40 32.23
C ASN A 495 7.24 7.54 33.74
N PRO A 496 8.26 6.83 34.28
CA PRO A 496 8.59 6.92 35.71
C PRO A 496 8.97 8.35 36.16
N GLY A 497 9.56 9.15 35.27
CA GLY A 497 9.84 10.58 35.48
C GLY A 497 8.64 11.51 35.28
N GLY A 498 7.40 11.01 35.38
CA GLY A 498 6.15 11.78 35.37
C GLY A 498 5.73 12.39 34.03
N LYS A 499 6.56 12.31 32.98
CA LYS A 499 6.27 12.91 31.66
C LYS A 499 5.19 12.12 30.95
N VAL A 500 4.20 12.83 30.41
CA VAL A 500 3.03 12.26 29.72
C VAL A 500 3.12 12.50 28.21
N ALA A 501 2.69 11.54 27.41
CA ALA A 501 2.56 11.65 25.96
C ALA A 501 1.30 10.94 25.44
N LEU A 502 0.76 11.41 24.31
CA LEU A 502 -0.12 10.61 23.46
C LEU A 502 0.74 9.69 22.58
N VAL A 503 0.29 8.47 22.35
CA VAL A 503 0.93 7.50 21.45
C VAL A 503 0.12 7.29 20.18
N GLU A 504 0.81 7.31 19.04
CA GLU A 504 0.29 6.92 17.72
C GLU A 504 1.42 6.32 16.86
N ASN A 505 1.18 5.23 16.13
CA ASN A 505 2.14 4.58 15.22
C ASN A 505 3.57 4.45 15.80
N GLY A 506 3.68 3.99 17.06
CA GLY A 506 4.96 3.86 17.77
C GLY A 506 5.65 5.18 18.17
N ARG A 507 5.02 6.34 17.94
CA ARG A 507 5.54 7.68 18.25
C ARG A 507 4.96 8.22 19.55
N LYS A 508 5.73 9.02 20.30
CA LYS A 508 5.29 9.75 21.51
C LYS A 508 5.20 11.26 21.28
N HIS A 509 3.98 11.80 21.35
CA HIS A 509 3.68 13.23 21.32
C HIS A 509 3.55 13.76 22.75
N LEU A 510 4.62 14.40 23.26
CA LEU A 510 4.66 14.93 24.63
C LEU A 510 3.50 15.91 24.89
N ALA A 511 2.85 15.80 26.06
CA ALA A 511 1.72 16.62 26.44
C ALA A 511 1.95 17.39 27.75
N TYR A 512 1.24 18.50 27.93
CA TYR A 512 0.98 19.08 29.26
C TYR A 512 -0.34 18.53 29.78
N CYS A 513 -0.52 18.40 31.11
CA CYS A 513 -1.75 17.87 31.69
C CYS A 513 -3.03 18.60 31.25
N SER A 514 -2.98 19.90 30.98
CA SER A 514 -4.13 20.65 30.45
C SER A 514 -4.50 20.27 29.01
N VAL A 515 -3.57 19.74 28.23
CA VAL A 515 -3.84 19.17 26.89
C VAL A 515 -4.41 17.76 27.03
N VAL A 516 -3.87 16.94 27.95
CA VAL A 516 -4.42 15.59 28.27
C VAL A 516 -5.92 15.69 28.64
N GLN A 517 -6.27 16.63 29.52
CA GLN A 517 -7.66 16.93 29.91
C GLN A 517 -8.53 17.41 28.74
N ASP A 518 -7.96 18.15 27.78
CA ASP A 518 -8.70 18.58 26.59
C ASP A 518 -8.99 17.42 25.63
N TYR A 519 -8.13 16.40 25.59
CA TYR A 519 -8.41 15.12 24.93
C TYR A 519 -9.35 14.21 25.76
N GLY A 520 -9.77 14.66 26.95
CA GLY A 520 -10.74 13.97 27.82
C GLY A 520 -10.14 13.12 28.94
N GLU A 521 -8.80 13.03 28.99
CA GLU A 521 -8.10 12.13 29.90
C GLU A 521 -7.65 12.79 31.20
N ARG A 522 -7.53 12.00 32.27
CA ARG A 522 -7.02 12.47 33.56
C ARG A 522 -5.51 12.22 33.65
N CYS A 523 -4.73 13.30 33.76
CA CYS A 523 -3.26 13.23 33.71
C CYS A 523 -2.61 12.27 34.73
N GLY A 524 -3.21 12.09 35.92
CA GLY A 524 -2.76 11.14 36.94
C GLY A 524 -3.32 9.71 36.80
N SER A 525 -4.16 9.46 35.79
CA SER A 525 -4.83 8.17 35.52
C SER A 525 -4.41 7.55 34.18
N VAL A 526 -3.52 8.20 33.44
CA VAL A 526 -2.98 7.68 32.17
C VAL A 526 -2.14 6.41 32.41
N ARG A 527 -2.02 5.56 31.38
CA ARG A 527 -1.32 4.27 31.49
C ARG A 527 0.15 4.48 31.84
N LYS A 528 0.58 4.05 33.03
CA LYS A 528 2.00 4.07 33.41
C LYS A 528 2.77 3.05 32.58
N VAL A 529 3.97 3.43 32.12
CA VAL A 529 4.88 2.58 31.35
C VAL A 529 6.30 2.68 31.94
N ASN A 530 7.11 1.64 31.75
CA ASN A 530 8.48 1.61 32.25
C ASN A 530 9.43 2.45 31.36
N SER A 531 10.70 2.56 31.77
CA SER A 531 11.69 3.37 31.06
C SER A 531 12.02 2.85 29.66
N SER A 532 12.06 1.53 29.44
CA SER A 532 12.34 0.95 28.12
C SER A 532 11.20 1.18 27.14
N THR A 533 9.94 0.99 27.56
CA THR A 533 8.75 1.38 26.79
C THR A 533 8.79 2.85 26.40
N TRP A 534 9.04 3.73 27.37
CA TRP A 534 9.07 5.16 27.09
C TRP A 534 10.19 5.55 26.14
N SER A 535 11.38 4.94 26.25
CA SER A 535 12.52 5.23 25.39
C SER A 535 12.31 4.72 23.96
N GLY A 536 11.77 3.51 23.78
CA GLY A 536 11.54 2.89 22.47
C GLY A 536 10.57 3.66 21.56
N LEU A 537 9.55 4.32 22.13
CA LEU A 537 8.62 5.16 21.36
C LEU A 537 9.35 6.32 20.65
N VAL A 538 9.17 6.51 19.35
CA VAL A 538 9.87 7.57 18.59
C VAL A 538 9.43 8.96 19.05
N LYS A 539 10.36 9.86 19.39
CA LYS A 539 10.02 11.24 19.81
C LYS A 539 9.34 12.00 18.67
N SER A 540 8.16 12.55 18.93
CA SER A 540 7.38 13.32 17.96
C SER A 540 7.22 14.78 18.39
N SER A 541 6.52 15.57 17.56
CA SER A 541 6.15 16.95 17.88
C SER A 541 5.23 17.04 19.11
N ARG A 542 5.29 18.15 19.85
CA ARG A 542 4.50 18.31 21.08
C ARG A 542 3.00 18.34 20.77
N LEU A 543 2.19 17.62 21.57
CA LEU A 543 0.75 17.53 21.37
C LEU A 543 0.06 18.89 21.51
N GLN A 544 -0.84 19.20 20.59
CA GLN A 544 -1.56 20.48 20.54
C GLN A 544 -3.08 20.29 20.55
N ARG A 545 -3.81 21.39 20.78
CA ARG A 545 -5.27 21.45 20.66
C ARG A 545 -5.73 21.55 19.21
N THR A 546 -5.00 22.29 18.37
CA THR A 546 -5.22 22.30 16.92
C THR A 546 -4.53 21.10 16.29
N VAL A 547 -5.28 20.29 15.54
CA VAL A 547 -4.78 19.06 14.93
C VAL A 547 -5.07 19.06 13.43
N ARG A 548 -4.10 18.65 12.63
CA ARG A 548 -4.28 18.24 11.23
C ARG A 548 -4.28 16.72 11.15
N SER A 549 -5.23 16.15 10.41
CA SER A 549 -5.33 14.70 10.23
C SER A 549 -6.13 14.41 8.96
N ASP A 550 -5.59 13.60 8.05
CA ASP A 550 -6.19 13.29 6.74
C ASP A 550 -6.70 14.55 5.99
N GLY A 551 -5.83 15.54 5.79
CA GLY A 551 -6.14 16.83 5.16
C GLY A 551 -7.11 17.76 5.94
N ARG A 552 -7.85 17.23 6.93
CA ARG A 552 -8.84 17.93 7.74
C ARG A 552 -8.16 18.72 8.86
N LEU A 553 -8.86 19.74 9.36
CA LEU A 553 -8.44 20.56 10.49
C LEU A 553 -9.41 20.35 11.67
N PHE A 554 -8.88 20.09 12.86
CA PHE A 554 -9.65 19.85 14.07
C PHE A 554 -9.16 20.74 15.22
N TRP A 555 -10.06 20.99 16.17
CA TRP A 555 -9.75 21.49 17.50
C TRP A 555 -10.25 20.48 18.54
N VAL A 556 -9.32 19.90 19.27
CA VAL A 556 -9.60 19.00 20.39
C VAL A 556 -9.72 19.82 21.67
N GLY A 557 -10.78 19.56 22.43
CA GLY A 557 -10.94 20.11 23.77
C GLY A 557 -12.18 19.59 24.49
N ARG A 558 -12.12 19.49 25.81
CA ARG A 558 -13.16 18.85 26.66
C ARG A 558 -13.62 17.49 26.10
N GLY A 559 -12.68 16.56 25.88
CA GLY A 559 -12.96 15.17 25.48
C GLY A 559 -13.68 15.00 24.13
N THR A 560 -13.57 15.97 23.22
CA THR A 560 -14.33 15.99 21.96
C THR A 560 -13.51 16.63 20.83
N LYS A 561 -13.46 15.98 19.66
CA LYS A 561 -12.88 16.55 18.44
C LYS A 561 -13.91 17.44 17.75
N ARG A 562 -13.56 18.68 17.42
CA ARG A 562 -14.39 19.61 16.67
C ARG A 562 -13.73 19.87 15.34
N GLU A 563 -14.36 19.45 14.26
CA GLU A 563 -13.89 19.81 12.93
C GLU A 563 -13.96 21.34 12.77
N VAL A 564 -12.96 21.88 12.07
CA VAL A 564 -12.77 23.31 11.82
C VAL A 564 -12.98 23.54 10.33
N PHE A 565 -13.81 24.52 9.98
CA PHE A 565 -14.03 24.89 8.58
C PHE A 565 -12.77 25.49 7.92
N ASP A 566 -12.11 26.43 8.60
CA ASP A 566 -10.86 27.06 8.18
C ASP A 566 -10.10 27.72 9.35
N THR A 567 -8.86 28.14 9.12
CA THR A 567 -8.03 28.86 10.10
C THR A 567 -8.69 30.18 10.56
N ALA A 568 -9.48 30.83 9.70
CA ALA A 568 -10.25 32.03 10.08
C ALA A 568 -11.31 31.73 11.14
N SER A 569 -11.97 30.57 11.07
CA SER A 569 -12.93 30.08 12.07
C SER A 569 -12.25 29.80 13.41
N LEU A 570 -11.04 29.21 13.43
CA LEU A 570 -10.24 29.03 14.65
C LEU A 570 -9.85 30.36 15.30
N ARG A 571 -9.32 31.31 14.51
CA ARG A 571 -8.96 32.65 14.99
C ARG A 571 -10.18 33.38 15.56
N ARG A 572 -11.29 33.40 14.83
CA ARG A 572 -12.56 34.02 15.27
C ARG A 572 -13.16 33.37 16.51
N ALA A 573 -12.90 32.08 16.75
CA ALA A 573 -13.38 31.36 17.93
C ALA A 573 -12.46 31.51 19.17
N GLY A 574 -11.36 32.28 19.10
CA GLY A 574 -10.38 32.39 20.19
C GLY A 574 -9.67 31.08 20.49
N LYS A 575 -9.44 30.25 19.46
CA LYS A 575 -9.00 28.84 19.60
C LYS A 575 -7.71 28.49 18.86
N SER A 576 -7.09 29.47 18.22
CA SER A 576 -5.82 29.32 17.52
C SER A 576 -4.73 28.83 18.49
N SER A 577 -4.04 27.76 18.11
CA SER A 577 -2.79 27.27 18.72
C SER A 577 -1.89 26.78 17.59
N PRO A 578 -0.59 26.51 17.85
CA PRO A 578 0.21 25.72 16.92
C PRO A 578 -0.51 24.42 16.55
N SER A 579 -0.39 23.97 15.30
CA SER A 579 -1.00 22.72 14.85
C SER A 579 -0.02 21.54 14.97
N VAL A 580 -0.50 20.42 15.49
CA VAL A 580 0.16 19.11 15.39
C VAL A 580 -0.47 18.31 14.25
N SER A 581 0.29 17.48 13.54
CA SER A 581 -0.27 16.45 12.66
C SER A 581 -0.41 15.14 13.45
N LEU A 582 -1.54 14.46 13.33
CA LEU A 582 -1.84 13.17 13.98
C LEU A 582 -2.52 12.21 13.01
N HIS A 583 -2.35 10.90 13.22
CA HIS A 583 -3.04 9.84 12.49
C HIS A 583 -4.55 9.85 12.78
N PRO A 584 -5.43 9.47 11.83
CA PRO A 584 -6.88 9.44 12.08
C PRO A 584 -7.29 8.57 13.26
N ASP A 585 -6.55 7.49 13.52
CA ASP A 585 -6.83 6.55 14.61
C ASP A 585 -6.56 7.15 16.00
N ALA A 586 -5.54 8.00 16.14
CA ALA A 586 -5.30 8.76 17.37
C ALA A 586 -6.45 9.71 17.70
N LEU A 587 -7.24 10.12 16.69
CA LEU A 587 -8.47 10.88 16.86
C LEU A 587 -9.73 10.01 16.91
N SER A 588 -9.68 8.73 16.53
CA SER A 588 -10.87 7.86 16.33
C SER A 588 -11.80 7.88 17.54
N ARG A 589 -11.24 7.59 18.72
CA ARG A 589 -11.88 7.51 20.04
C ARG A 589 -12.58 8.80 20.48
N LEU A 590 -12.15 9.97 19.99
CA LEU A 590 -12.73 11.25 20.39
C LEU A 590 -14.10 11.46 19.72
N PRO A 591 -15.20 11.62 20.49
CA PRO A 591 -16.51 11.91 19.92
C PRO A 591 -16.57 13.29 19.24
N TYR A 592 -17.45 13.42 18.25
CA TYR A 592 -17.65 14.68 17.51
C TYR A 592 -18.37 15.74 18.36
N GLY A 593 -17.65 16.81 18.69
CA GLY A 593 -18.21 18.04 19.24
C GLY A 593 -18.80 18.96 18.17
N ASN A 594 -19.43 20.05 18.59
CA ASN A 594 -19.98 21.06 17.67
C ASN A 594 -18.85 21.73 16.87
N PRO A 595 -18.86 21.68 15.52
CA PRO A 595 -17.73 22.14 14.71
C PRO A 595 -17.55 23.67 14.76
N ILE A 596 -16.32 24.11 14.50
CA ILE A 596 -15.92 25.51 14.54
C ILE A 596 -16.02 26.08 13.13
N VAL A 597 -17.10 26.83 12.89
CA VAL A 597 -17.47 27.39 11.58
C VAL A 597 -17.81 28.86 11.74
N ARG A 598 -17.11 29.74 11.03
CA ARG A 598 -17.46 31.17 10.96
C ARG A 598 -18.83 31.36 10.27
N PRO A 599 -19.61 32.41 10.61
CA PRO A 599 -20.82 32.73 9.87
C PRO A 599 -20.48 33.19 8.45
N GLY A 600 -21.41 32.97 7.51
CA GLY A 600 -21.29 33.50 6.13
C GLY A 600 -20.61 32.56 5.15
N VAL A 601 -20.67 31.24 5.36
CA VAL A 601 -19.99 30.25 4.50
C VAL A 601 -20.92 29.17 3.96
N ILE A 602 -20.52 28.54 2.85
CA ILE A 602 -21.15 27.32 2.33
C ILE A 602 -20.34 26.12 2.80
N VAL A 603 -20.99 25.22 3.53
CA VAL A 603 -20.42 23.91 3.88
C VAL A 603 -21.01 22.84 2.99
N THR A 604 -20.13 22.16 2.24
CA THR A 604 -20.43 20.93 1.50
C THR A 604 -20.27 19.74 2.44
N ASN A 605 -21.28 18.87 2.53
CA ASN A 605 -21.16 17.59 3.23
C ASN A 605 -20.30 16.62 2.40
N ARG A 606 -19.17 16.12 2.93
CA ARG A 606 -18.28 15.21 2.17
C ARG A 606 -18.98 13.94 1.68
N SER A 607 -19.80 13.33 2.54
CA SER A 607 -20.42 12.01 2.28
C SER A 607 -21.52 12.00 1.20
N ASN A 608 -22.02 13.16 0.74
CA ASN A 608 -23.18 13.22 -0.17
C ASN A 608 -23.37 14.55 -0.93
N GLY A 609 -22.34 15.42 -0.95
CA GLY A 609 -22.34 16.68 -1.69
C GLY A 609 -23.49 17.64 -1.35
N ASN A 610 -24.06 17.59 -0.14
CA ASN A 610 -25.13 18.49 0.28
C ASN A 610 -24.58 19.85 0.75
N ASP A 611 -24.68 20.87 -0.11
CA ASP A 611 -24.39 22.25 0.27
C ASP A 611 -25.41 22.80 1.28
N ARG A 612 -24.89 23.34 2.40
CA ARG A 612 -25.63 24.03 3.46
C ARG A 612 -25.06 25.42 3.68
N LEU A 613 -25.94 26.43 3.75
CA LEU A 613 -25.58 27.78 4.20
C LEU A 613 -25.46 27.79 5.73
N ILE A 614 -24.35 28.33 6.24
CA ILE A 614 -24.10 28.52 7.67
C ILE A 614 -24.14 30.01 8.02
N ILE A 615 -25.23 30.45 8.65
CA ILE A 615 -25.37 31.82 9.18
C ILE A 615 -25.42 31.74 10.71
N ASN A 616 -24.73 32.67 11.39
CA ASN A 616 -24.73 32.77 12.85
C ASN A 616 -24.46 31.43 13.58
N GLY A 617 -23.58 30.57 13.03
CA GLY A 617 -23.25 29.24 13.57
C GLY A 617 -24.34 28.17 13.43
N ARG A 618 -25.38 28.40 12.62
CA ARG A 618 -26.52 27.48 12.45
C ARG A 618 -26.64 27.02 10.99
N LYS A 619 -27.03 25.75 10.78
CA LYS A 619 -27.22 25.17 9.44
C LYS A 619 -28.65 25.42 8.95
N HIS A 620 -28.81 26.07 7.80
CA HIS A 620 -30.13 26.34 7.23
C HIS A 620 -30.66 25.11 6.48
N SER A 621 -31.96 24.82 6.59
CA SER A 621 -32.50 23.55 6.07
C SER A 621 -32.95 23.62 4.60
N GLY A 622 -32.29 22.80 3.78
CA GLY A 622 -32.42 22.73 2.32
C GLY A 622 -31.04 22.57 1.67
N ARG A 623 -30.99 22.11 0.41
CA ARG A 623 -29.77 22.31 -0.42
C ARG A 623 -29.77 23.77 -0.87
N VAL A 624 -28.64 24.47 -0.75
CA VAL A 624 -28.42 25.74 -1.45
C VAL A 624 -28.14 25.41 -2.91
N GLY A 625 -29.16 25.04 -3.69
CA GLY A 625 -28.96 24.51 -5.04
C GLY A 625 -28.23 25.49 -5.96
N ASN A 626 -27.43 24.96 -6.88
CA ASN A 626 -26.46 25.69 -7.72
C ASN A 626 -27.07 26.88 -8.51
N TYR A 627 -28.39 26.90 -8.71
CA TYR A 627 -29.09 28.05 -9.29
C TYR A 627 -29.13 29.26 -8.34
N LEU A 628 -29.38 29.08 -7.04
CA LEU A 628 -29.31 30.18 -6.06
C LEU A 628 -27.88 30.70 -5.92
N GLN A 629 -26.89 29.80 -5.91
CA GLN A 629 -25.47 30.17 -5.86
C GLN A 629 -25.10 31.04 -7.07
N ARG A 630 -25.35 30.55 -8.30
CA ARG A 630 -25.06 31.28 -9.54
C ARG A 630 -25.92 32.52 -9.81
N ASN A 631 -26.94 32.81 -8.98
CA ASN A 631 -27.87 33.94 -9.19
C ASN A 631 -28.12 34.77 -7.91
N THR A 632 -27.25 34.70 -6.90
CA THR A 632 -27.25 35.59 -5.72
C THR A 632 -25.82 35.72 -5.20
N PRO A 633 -25.47 36.74 -4.39
CA PRO A 633 -24.16 36.82 -3.72
C PRO A 633 -23.81 35.63 -2.82
N LEU A 634 -24.72 34.67 -2.57
CA LEU A 634 -24.35 33.39 -1.95
C LEU A 634 -23.30 32.62 -2.76
N GLY A 635 -23.18 32.86 -4.07
CA GLY A 635 -22.11 32.29 -4.91
C GLY A 635 -20.71 32.80 -4.58
N ASN A 636 -20.60 33.95 -3.91
CA ASN A 636 -19.33 34.58 -3.53
C ASN A 636 -18.86 34.17 -2.13
N LEU A 637 -19.67 33.41 -1.38
CA LEU A 637 -19.33 32.98 -0.02
C LEU A 637 -18.34 31.82 -0.06
N ASP A 638 -17.35 31.86 0.83
CA ASP A 638 -16.33 30.82 0.94
C ASP A 638 -16.95 29.43 1.08
N ARG A 639 -16.38 28.48 0.33
CA ARG A 639 -16.78 27.08 0.31
C ARG A 639 -15.74 26.22 1.02
N GLY A 640 -16.21 25.33 1.86
CA GLY A 640 -15.39 24.30 2.51
C GLY A 640 -16.23 23.07 2.82
N TYR A 641 -15.61 22.12 3.51
CA TYR A 641 -16.17 20.78 3.71
C TYR A 641 -16.30 20.46 5.20
N LEU A 642 -17.34 19.72 5.57
CA LEU A 642 -17.46 19.06 6.88
C LEU A 642 -17.99 17.63 6.70
N ASP A 643 -17.64 16.75 7.64
CA ASP A 643 -18.14 15.37 7.67
C ASP A 643 -19.62 15.29 8.08
N SER A 644 -20.29 14.18 7.76
CA SER A 644 -21.69 14.00 8.14
C SER A 644 -21.91 14.05 9.66
N SER A 645 -21.04 13.44 10.46
CA SER A 645 -21.12 13.46 11.93
C SER A 645 -20.88 14.87 12.49
N SER A 646 -19.85 15.56 12.00
CA SER A 646 -19.54 16.96 12.31
C SER A 646 -20.69 17.91 11.94
N MET A 647 -21.15 17.86 10.69
CA MET A 647 -22.28 18.65 10.21
C MET A 647 -23.57 18.32 10.99
N ALA A 648 -23.77 17.10 11.48
CA ALA A 648 -24.93 16.75 12.29
C ALA A 648 -25.02 17.58 13.59
N ARG A 649 -23.87 17.83 14.27
CA ARG A 649 -23.79 18.58 15.55
C ARG A 649 -24.21 20.05 15.47
N LEU A 650 -24.13 20.68 14.29
CA LEU A 650 -24.60 22.08 14.14
C LEU A 650 -26.11 22.21 14.48
N PRO A 651 -26.58 23.32 15.06
CA PRO A 651 -28.02 23.57 15.19
C PRO A 651 -28.71 23.66 13.82
N ARG A 652 -29.96 23.19 13.71
CA ARG A 652 -30.79 23.33 12.49
C ARG A 652 -31.68 24.57 12.57
N VAL A 653 -31.80 25.32 11.47
CA VAL A 653 -32.79 26.41 11.29
C VAL A 653 -33.98 25.91 10.48
N THR A 654 -35.10 26.64 10.55
CA THR A 654 -36.22 26.53 9.61
C THR A 654 -35.75 26.66 8.15
N LYS A 655 -36.60 26.21 7.21
CA LYS A 655 -36.25 26.10 5.79
C LYS A 655 -35.77 27.43 5.23
N THR A 656 -34.67 27.42 4.47
CA THR A 656 -34.08 28.64 3.90
C THR A 656 -35.10 29.36 3.03
N THR A 657 -35.62 30.48 3.52
CA THR A 657 -36.36 31.46 2.73
C THR A 657 -35.37 32.43 2.09
N GLY A 658 -35.79 33.10 1.03
CA GLY A 658 -35.09 34.29 0.52
C GLY A 658 -35.49 35.58 1.23
N VAL A 659 -36.17 35.48 2.39
CA VAL A 659 -36.67 36.62 3.18
C VAL A 659 -35.85 36.67 4.47
N VAL A 660 -35.08 37.74 4.64
CA VAL A 660 -34.07 37.90 5.70
C VAL A 660 -34.29 39.21 6.45
N GLU A 661 -33.92 39.25 7.72
CA GLU A 661 -34.12 40.42 8.57
C GLU A 661 -32.83 41.22 8.78
N GLY A 662 -32.87 42.50 8.46
CA GLY A 662 -31.74 43.43 8.55
C GLY A 662 -31.72 44.30 9.81
N LYS A 663 -30.85 45.31 9.82
CA LYS A 663 -30.77 46.30 10.91
C LYS A 663 -32.10 47.05 11.04
N GLY A 664 -32.63 47.14 12.27
CA GLY A 664 -33.88 47.86 12.57
C GLY A 664 -35.16 47.13 12.16
N GLY A 665 -35.19 45.79 12.23
CA GLY A 665 -36.40 44.97 12.03
C GLY A 665 -36.93 44.89 10.60
N ARG A 666 -36.27 45.55 9.65
CA ARG A 666 -36.70 45.62 8.25
C ARG A 666 -36.46 44.29 7.53
N SER A 667 -37.46 43.85 6.76
CA SER A 667 -37.36 42.66 5.90
C SER A 667 -36.76 43.00 4.54
N TYR A 668 -35.97 42.05 4.02
CA TYR A 668 -35.30 42.14 2.72
C TYR A 668 -35.48 40.84 1.94
N LEU A 669 -35.56 40.96 0.62
CA LEU A 669 -35.45 39.83 -0.31
C LEU A 669 -33.99 39.69 -0.74
N LEU A 670 -33.47 38.47 -0.69
CA LEU A 670 -32.16 38.13 -1.28
C LEU A 670 -32.28 38.01 -2.81
N THR A 671 -31.52 38.82 -3.55
CA THR A 671 -31.59 38.95 -5.01
C THR A 671 -30.24 38.69 -5.71
N THR A 672 -30.19 38.84 -7.04
CA THR A 672 -28.94 38.71 -7.83
C THR A 672 -27.91 39.81 -7.56
N ARG A 673 -28.28 40.92 -6.90
CA ARG A 673 -27.39 42.06 -6.59
C ARG A 673 -27.19 42.30 -5.08
N GLY A 674 -27.64 41.36 -4.24
CA GLY A 674 -27.67 41.53 -2.78
C GLY A 674 -29.08 41.76 -2.26
N LEU A 675 -29.19 42.59 -1.23
CA LEU A 675 -30.42 42.75 -0.44
C LEU A 675 -31.34 43.81 -1.05
N ALA A 676 -32.48 43.42 -1.60
CA ALA A 676 -33.55 44.34 -1.98
C ALA A 676 -34.51 44.54 -0.79
N ARG A 677 -34.78 45.79 -0.41
CA ARG A 677 -35.77 46.11 0.63
C ARG A 677 -37.17 45.83 0.08
N THR A 678 -38.07 45.26 0.89
CA THR A 678 -39.45 44.93 0.49
C THR A 678 -40.48 45.87 1.14
N ASP A 679 -40.11 47.14 1.25
CA ASP A 679 -40.91 48.22 1.88
C ASP A 679 -41.31 47.97 3.35
N GLY A 680 -42.11 48.88 3.91
CA GLY A 680 -42.55 48.82 5.31
C GLY A 680 -43.88 48.08 5.45
N THR A 681 -43.91 47.07 6.33
CA THR A 681 -45.13 46.50 6.96
C THR A 681 -46.36 46.32 6.05
N GLY A 682 -46.15 45.79 4.85
CA GLY A 682 -47.20 45.31 3.95
C GLY A 682 -46.89 43.89 3.47
N GLY A 683 -47.94 43.09 3.22
CA GLY A 683 -47.85 41.92 2.34
C GLY A 683 -46.98 40.72 2.77
N PHE A 684 -46.65 40.52 4.05
CA PHE A 684 -46.18 39.20 4.50
C PHE A 684 -47.36 38.36 5.00
N ARG A 685 -47.38 37.05 4.70
CA ARG A 685 -48.34 36.13 5.34
C ARG A 685 -47.98 35.99 6.82
N SER A 686 -48.98 35.91 7.70
CA SER A 686 -48.81 35.69 9.15
C SER A 686 -47.93 34.48 9.50
N SER A 687 -47.88 33.45 8.64
CA SER A 687 -47.00 32.29 8.78
C SER A 687 -45.50 32.57 8.51
N THR A 688 -45.12 33.80 8.15
CA THR A 688 -43.75 34.15 7.74
C THR A 688 -42.86 34.31 8.96
N LYS A 689 -41.95 33.36 9.18
CA LYS A 689 -40.86 33.52 10.15
C LYS A 689 -39.66 34.13 9.42
N SER A 690 -39.32 35.37 9.78
CA SER A 690 -38.08 36.01 9.33
C SER A 690 -36.86 35.20 9.78
N GLN A 691 -35.74 35.37 9.07
CA GLN A 691 -34.47 34.79 9.48
C GLN A 691 -33.53 35.92 9.88
N ASP A 692 -33.17 35.97 11.18
CA ASP A 692 -32.15 36.90 11.69
C ASP A 692 -30.78 36.52 11.09
N TRP A 693 -30.36 37.30 10.10
CA TRP A 693 -29.03 37.26 9.54
C TRP A 693 -28.24 38.54 9.94
N ARG A 694 -28.73 39.34 10.91
CA ARG A 694 -28.33 40.75 11.16
C ARG A 694 -26.83 40.97 11.33
N LYS A 695 -26.08 39.99 11.87
CA LYS A 695 -24.61 40.01 11.97
C LYS A 695 -23.87 39.57 10.70
N ALA A 696 -24.44 38.69 9.87
CA ALA A 696 -23.83 38.22 8.61
C ALA A 696 -24.10 39.17 7.43
N LEU A 697 -25.28 39.81 7.38
CA LEU A 697 -25.69 40.79 6.36
C LEU A 697 -24.80 42.05 6.29
N LYS A 698 -23.84 42.20 7.21
CA LYS A 698 -23.01 43.40 7.35
C LYS A 698 -21.58 43.25 6.82
N ALA A 699 -21.15 42.03 6.49
CA ALA A 699 -19.80 41.71 6.04
C ALA A 699 -19.79 41.06 4.65
N GLU A 700 -20.58 40.00 4.45
CA GLU A 700 -20.41 39.12 3.27
C GLU A 700 -21.45 39.32 2.15
N VAL A 701 -22.49 40.14 2.38
CA VAL A 701 -23.58 40.36 1.42
C VAL A 701 -23.78 41.87 1.24
N PRO A 702 -23.35 42.49 0.12
CA PRO A 702 -23.53 43.91 -0.08
C PRO A 702 -25.02 44.29 -0.12
N GLN A 703 -25.33 45.48 0.38
CA GLN A 703 -26.63 46.10 0.10
C GLN A 703 -26.65 46.51 -1.37
N ALA A 704 -27.78 46.32 -2.05
CA ALA A 704 -27.93 46.71 -3.44
C ALA A 704 -28.00 48.24 -3.53
N GLY A 705 -26.85 48.89 -3.73
CA GLY A 705 -26.77 50.32 -4.02
C GLY A 705 -27.55 50.67 -5.28
N GLY A 706 -28.28 51.80 -5.24
CA GLY A 706 -29.21 52.19 -6.29
C GLY A 706 -30.55 51.46 -6.21
N TRP A 707 -31.60 52.16 -5.74
CA TRP A 707 -32.95 51.64 -5.63
C TRP A 707 -33.50 51.20 -7.00
N THR A 708 -33.63 49.90 -7.22
CA THR A 708 -34.39 49.38 -8.37
C THR A 708 -35.88 49.54 -8.07
N ARG A 709 -36.58 50.39 -8.84
CA ARG A 709 -38.03 50.68 -8.69
C ARG A 709 -38.95 49.45 -8.80
N VAL A 710 -38.44 48.31 -9.27
CA VAL A 710 -39.22 47.11 -9.61
C VAL A 710 -38.45 45.86 -9.21
N VAL A 711 -38.94 45.11 -8.21
CA VAL A 711 -38.37 43.81 -7.82
C VAL A 711 -39.12 42.69 -8.54
N ALA A 712 -38.62 42.28 -9.71
CA ALA A 712 -39.22 41.20 -10.51
C ALA A 712 -38.73 39.83 -10.03
N VAL A 713 -39.66 38.87 -9.81
CA VAL A 713 -39.34 37.51 -9.33
C VAL A 713 -40.09 36.42 -10.09
N ARG A 714 -39.54 35.20 -10.07
CA ARG A 714 -40.15 33.98 -10.66
C ARG A 714 -39.91 32.78 -9.76
N GLN A 715 -40.90 31.92 -9.57
CA GLN A 715 -40.69 30.69 -8.79
C GLN A 715 -39.88 29.68 -9.62
N ASN A 716 -38.89 29.02 -9.01
CA ASN A 716 -38.17 27.91 -9.66
C ASN A 716 -39.15 26.85 -10.21
N GLY A 717 -38.87 26.34 -11.40
CA GLY A 717 -39.70 25.38 -12.13
C GLY A 717 -41.04 25.93 -12.67
N LYS A 718 -41.24 27.25 -12.76
CA LYS A 718 -42.44 27.88 -13.34
C LYS A 718 -42.09 29.10 -14.20
N GLY A 719 -42.96 29.41 -15.18
CA GLY A 719 -42.78 30.53 -16.12
C GLY A 719 -43.20 31.89 -15.57
N GLN A 720 -44.24 31.93 -14.72
CA GLN A 720 -44.87 33.17 -14.27
C GLN A 720 -43.90 34.16 -13.60
N ILE A 721 -43.84 35.37 -14.14
CA ILE A 721 -43.15 36.52 -13.56
C ILE A 721 -44.14 37.26 -12.65
N TYR A 722 -43.64 37.72 -11.50
CA TYR A 722 -44.36 38.58 -10.57
C TYR A 722 -43.53 39.84 -10.33
N ILE A 723 -44.18 40.98 -10.18
CA ILE A 723 -43.57 42.13 -9.52
C ILE A 723 -43.90 42.05 -8.03
N LEU A 724 -42.89 42.15 -7.18
CA LEU A 724 -43.06 42.36 -5.75
C LEU A 724 -43.20 43.86 -5.51
N ARG A 725 -44.33 44.28 -4.96
CA ARG A 725 -44.64 45.69 -4.61
C ARG A 725 -45.51 45.70 -3.35
N ASP A 726 -45.18 46.51 -2.36
CA ASP A 726 -45.92 46.62 -1.09
C ASP A 726 -46.06 45.24 -0.38
N GLY A 727 -45.03 44.40 -0.51
CA GLY A 727 -45.01 42.99 -0.08
C GLY A 727 -45.87 42.02 -0.92
N VAL A 728 -46.72 42.49 -1.82
CA VAL A 728 -47.61 41.63 -2.64
C VAL A 728 -46.91 41.18 -3.92
N LEU A 729 -46.98 39.88 -4.24
CA LEU A 729 -46.58 39.36 -5.54
C LEU A 729 -47.71 39.54 -6.56
N ARG A 730 -47.57 40.49 -7.49
CA ARG A 730 -48.55 40.73 -8.56
C ARG A 730 -48.08 40.10 -9.88
N PRO A 731 -48.85 39.18 -10.49
CA PRO A 731 -48.49 38.58 -11.78
C PRO A 731 -48.33 39.63 -12.89
N VAL A 732 -47.42 39.41 -13.85
CA VAL A 732 -47.26 40.23 -15.07
C VAL A 732 -46.88 39.40 -16.29
N SER A 733 -47.23 39.89 -17.49
CA SER A 733 -46.68 39.40 -18.76
C SER A 733 -45.27 39.94 -19.02
N LYS A 734 -44.52 39.37 -19.98
CA LYS A 734 -43.20 39.89 -20.39
C LYS A 734 -43.28 41.34 -20.91
N ALA A 735 -44.30 41.64 -21.71
CA ALA A 735 -44.51 42.98 -22.28
C ALA A 735 -44.84 44.00 -21.18
N ARG A 736 -45.76 43.65 -20.26
CA ARG A 736 -46.09 44.51 -19.12
C ARG A 736 -44.90 44.73 -18.20
N ALA A 737 -44.12 43.67 -17.92
CA ALA A 737 -42.90 43.78 -17.10
C ALA A 737 -41.88 44.78 -17.69
N ARG A 738 -41.71 44.81 -19.02
CA ARG A 738 -40.92 45.85 -19.71
C ARG A 738 -41.50 47.25 -19.48
N GLN A 739 -42.82 47.41 -19.65
CA GLN A 739 -43.50 48.70 -19.48
C GLN A 739 -43.31 49.28 -18.07
N VAL A 740 -43.46 48.49 -17.00
CA VAL A 740 -43.25 48.98 -15.61
C VAL A 740 -41.77 49.34 -15.31
N ASN A 741 -40.84 48.93 -16.17
CA ASN A 741 -39.40 49.10 -16.01
C ASN A 741 -38.78 49.96 -17.14
N GLY A 742 -39.55 50.93 -17.65
CA GLY A 742 -39.07 51.91 -18.64
C GLY A 742 -38.71 51.29 -20.00
N GLY A 743 -39.52 50.35 -20.49
CA GLY A 743 -39.32 49.65 -21.78
C GLY A 743 -38.28 48.53 -21.74
N SER A 744 -37.28 48.62 -20.85
CA SER A 744 -36.27 47.58 -20.63
C SER A 744 -36.82 46.40 -19.82
N MET A 745 -36.40 45.16 -20.11
CA MET A 745 -36.89 43.99 -19.38
C MET A 745 -36.28 43.94 -17.96
N PRO A 746 -37.06 43.92 -16.87
CA PRO A 746 -36.53 43.86 -15.52
C PRO A 746 -35.83 42.52 -15.26
N ARG A 747 -34.72 42.55 -14.51
CA ARG A 747 -33.93 41.36 -14.18
C ARG A 747 -34.69 40.46 -13.20
N VAL A 748 -35.28 39.38 -13.71
CA VAL A 748 -36.15 38.48 -12.94
C VAL A 748 -35.34 37.56 -12.00
N HIS A 749 -35.47 37.74 -10.69
CA HIS A 749 -34.82 36.90 -9.68
C HIS A 749 -35.58 35.58 -9.47
N VAL A 750 -34.91 34.43 -9.54
CA VAL A 750 -35.56 33.13 -9.31
C VAL A 750 -35.56 32.79 -7.82
N ILE A 751 -36.76 32.62 -7.26
CA ILE A 751 -36.98 32.32 -5.85
C ILE A 751 -37.48 30.89 -5.63
N LEU A 752 -37.16 30.30 -4.47
CA LEU A 752 -37.65 28.97 -4.11
C LEU A 752 -39.18 28.97 -3.89
N LYS A 753 -39.80 27.80 -4.05
CA LYS A 753 -41.21 27.57 -3.69
C LYS A 753 -41.53 27.93 -2.23
N VAL A 754 -40.55 27.80 -1.32
CA VAL A 754 -40.69 28.24 0.08
C VAL A 754 -40.65 29.76 0.23
N THR A 755 -39.79 30.46 -0.52
CA THR A 755 -39.73 31.93 -0.54
C THR A 755 -41.01 32.53 -1.12
N ARG A 756 -41.46 32.06 -2.29
CA ARG A 756 -42.72 32.52 -2.91
C ARG A 756 -43.94 32.30 -2.01
N LYS A 757 -43.90 31.30 -1.13
CA LYS A 757 -44.96 31.02 -0.14
C LYS A 757 -45.03 32.01 1.03
N GLN A 758 -44.04 32.88 1.26
CA GLN A 758 -44.10 33.88 2.35
C GLN A 758 -45.02 35.06 2.01
N PHE A 759 -45.28 35.29 0.72
CA PHE A 759 -46.06 36.42 0.22
C PHE A 759 -47.49 35.99 -0.18
N PRO A 760 -48.49 36.89 -0.13
CA PRO A 760 -49.73 36.76 -0.86
C PRO A 760 -49.47 36.94 -2.37
N VAL A 761 -50.41 36.49 -3.19
CA VAL A 761 -50.46 36.85 -4.61
C VAL A 761 -51.68 37.74 -4.80
N GLY A 762 -51.48 38.92 -5.38
CA GLY A 762 -52.55 39.86 -5.68
C GLY A 762 -53.08 39.71 -7.10
N SER A 763 -53.95 40.65 -7.50
CA SER A 763 -54.36 40.80 -8.89
C SER A 763 -53.18 41.05 -9.84
N GLN A 764 -53.38 40.71 -11.11
CA GLN A 764 -52.43 40.99 -12.19
C GLN A 764 -52.18 42.50 -12.33
N LEU A 765 -50.94 42.86 -12.71
CA LEU A 765 -50.47 44.23 -12.88
C LEU A 765 -50.52 44.67 -14.34
#